data_AF-N9KYB5-F1
#
_entry.id   AF-N9KYB5-F1
#
_cell.length_a   1.000
_cell.length_b   1.000
_cell.length_c   1.000
_cell.angle_alpha   90.00
_cell.angle_beta   90.00
_cell.angle_gamma   90.00
#
_symmetry.space_group_name_H-M   'P 1'
#
loop_
_entity.id
_entity.type
_entity.pdbx_description
1 polymer ?
#
loop_
_entity_poly.entity_id
_entity_poly.type
_entity_poly.pdbx_seq_one_letter_code
_entity_poly.pdbx_strand_id
1 'polypeptide(L)'
;MKKYKKVLGIITVVAAIPLMAAENSTIIKVNTYADEDLDNDLCSLREAIITAEKSKSYHGCNLPAINTQYTIQLESGTYNLEKGELVPKNSLTIQGTNLIDWTKTGILSGEYPAPKAIETRINAGGKFRIFNTAVGKQPLVLNNIILENGKASDVGGAIYAGSNVNLQNTQILNSQAPRGGAIYLGAANSELIIFHSLLQGNGLNTSVGSVIAMSCMFNNLYTTHKITFDSNSIIKNGTSSSLSTFEFCGAPTITFENNTIAQNTANLTNGAILKFTGDADPQQNQKTNLSSTSSLNLKNNTIVDNTANTVFLYDKLGKKDLSFNILAFNSGSFACRYLLGPATDEKDARILLKFNALKLSGSNEKCDMPSETLPSGHTNIDVSSKVLTQLLERQESSESTSFLPIYYPKNNQQSDDLVDVDLKNEGGCSSFDQRRLIRSSSSSTDQTIDNSNNKCDIGSVEQNKLAIITTEGDATSSIVNSSLTELLNKYQLGIDQTKADLANPSFTLQEAALKINLSTFENLFKQTKENLKYRGIYVDLKNYYSDFNNGNINKVNIIPYEDINHVIIPFKPDNYDIDVKVIGKGQTLETATEDEAKSLKCEWNPSLKQIILYRTDDTPSGDDFEFCKYTVILKSNRNITATGIIKASLVNIPPVSENATVTFKYLANEIIPLNFDIR
;
A
#
# COMPACT_ATOMS: atom_id res chain seq x y z
N MET A 1 13.04 -23.92 -20.32
CA MET A 1 12.05 -23.29 -19.41
C MET A 1 10.85 -22.86 -20.25
N LYS A 2 9.78 -23.67 -20.28
CA LYS A 2 8.61 -23.47 -21.16
C LYS A 2 7.45 -22.93 -20.32
N LYS A 3 6.89 -21.80 -20.76
CA LYS A 3 5.56 -21.23 -20.46
C LYS A 3 5.14 -21.12 -18.98
N TYR A 4 5.67 -20.12 -18.28
CA TYR A 4 4.90 -19.47 -17.20
C TYR A 4 4.06 -18.35 -17.82
N LYS A 5 2.78 -18.67 -18.09
CA LYS A 5 1.80 -17.69 -18.56
C LYS A 5 1.32 -16.87 -17.37
N LYS A 6 1.58 -15.56 -17.49
CA LYS A 6 0.90 -14.42 -16.88
C LYS A 6 -0.47 -14.75 -16.25
N VAL A 7 -0.53 -14.70 -14.92
CA VAL A 7 -1.71 -14.28 -14.15
C VAL A 7 -1.22 -13.12 -13.29
N LEU A 8 -1.23 -11.93 -13.90
CA LEU A 8 -0.94 -10.65 -13.25
C LEU A 8 -2.30 -10.04 -12.91
N GLY A 9 -2.52 -9.64 -11.67
CA GLY A 9 -3.83 -9.14 -11.25
C GLY A 9 -3.87 -8.43 -9.90
N ILE A 10 -2.98 -7.46 -9.69
CA ILE A 10 -3.26 -6.30 -8.84
C ILE A 10 -2.83 -5.07 -9.65
N ILE A 11 -3.74 -4.12 -9.83
CA ILE A 11 -3.36 -2.73 -10.17
C ILE A 11 -2.79 -2.16 -8.87
N THR A 12 -1.54 -2.53 -8.58
CA THR A 12 -0.71 -1.77 -7.66
C THR A 12 -0.36 -0.50 -8.42
N VAL A 13 -0.54 0.66 -7.79
CA VAL A 13 0.23 1.85 -8.15
C VAL A 13 1.65 1.39 -8.41
N VAL A 14 2.13 1.67 -9.63
CA VAL A 14 3.46 1.33 -10.11
C VAL A 14 4.48 2.12 -9.27
N ALA A 15 4.75 1.66 -8.05
CA ALA A 15 6.12 1.51 -7.60
C ALA A 15 6.49 0.12 -8.11
N ALA A 16 7.42 0.05 -9.05
CA ALA A 16 7.91 -1.20 -9.59
C ALA A 16 8.35 -2.10 -8.42
N ILE A 17 7.48 -3.02 -7.97
CA ILE A 17 7.97 -4.28 -7.43
C ILE A 17 8.66 -4.88 -8.64
N PRO A 18 9.99 -5.00 -8.66
CA PRO A 18 10.56 -5.98 -9.53
C PRO A 18 10.08 -7.31 -8.93
N LEU A 19 8.90 -7.78 -9.36
CA LEU A 19 8.75 -9.20 -9.68
C LEU A 19 9.63 -9.45 -10.92
N MET A 20 10.90 -9.11 -10.79
CA MET A 20 11.91 -9.71 -11.60
C MET A 20 11.96 -11.11 -11.03
N ALA A 21 11.30 -12.01 -11.73
CA ALA A 21 12.07 -13.14 -12.24
C ALA A 21 13.30 -12.52 -12.92
N ALA A 22 14.28 -12.09 -12.12
CA ALA A 22 15.64 -12.01 -12.55
C ALA A 22 15.85 -13.41 -13.10
N GLU A 23 16.07 -13.52 -14.40
CA GLU A 23 16.61 -14.76 -14.91
C GLU A 23 17.78 -15.09 -13.97
N ASN A 24 17.88 -16.34 -13.48
CA ASN A 24 18.95 -16.72 -12.54
C ASN A 24 20.36 -16.28 -13.02
N SER A 25 20.50 -15.90 -14.30
CA SER A 25 21.62 -15.24 -14.95
C SER A 25 22.00 -13.82 -14.45
N THR A 26 21.21 -13.13 -13.62
CA THR A 26 21.51 -11.75 -13.13
C THR A 26 21.60 -11.58 -11.62
N ILE A 27 21.54 -12.68 -10.85
CA ILE A 27 21.59 -12.66 -9.38
C ILE A 27 23.01 -12.96 -8.90
N ILE A 28 23.56 -12.08 -8.06
CA ILE A 28 24.78 -12.33 -7.29
C ILE A 28 24.35 -12.75 -5.89
N LYS A 29 24.62 -14.01 -5.51
CA LYS A 29 24.24 -14.55 -4.20
C LYS A 29 25.37 -14.34 -3.19
N VAL A 30 25.06 -13.60 -2.12
CA VAL A 30 25.95 -13.48 -0.97
C VAL A 30 25.78 -14.70 -0.08
N ASN A 31 26.87 -15.37 0.27
CA ASN A 31 26.84 -16.64 1.02
C ASN A 31 27.63 -16.60 2.34
N THR A 32 28.20 -15.45 2.70
CA THR A 32 28.85 -15.22 4.00
C THR A 32 28.42 -13.89 4.61
N TYR A 33 28.37 -13.84 5.95
CA TYR A 33 28.11 -12.61 6.71
C TYR A 33 29.37 -11.79 7.00
N ALA A 34 30.55 -12.33 6.70
CA ALA A 34 31.82 -11.63 6.89
C ALA A 34 31.90 -10.40 5.97
N ASP A 35 32.45 -9.30 6.48
CA ASP A 35 32.81 -8.14 5.66
C ASP A 35 34.26 -8.28 5.17
N GLU A 36 34.41 -8.97 4.05
CA GLU A 36 35.70 -9.34 3.50
C GLU A 36 35.91 -8.92 2.03
N ASP A 37 37.16 -9.06 1.61
CA ASP A 37 37.63 -8.87 0.22
C ASP A 37 38.86 -9.76 0.16
N LEU A 38 38.62 -11.07 0.12
CA LEU A 38 39.61 -12.13 0.24
C LEU A 38 39.38 -13.14 -0.89
N ASP A 39 40.47 -13.64 -1.46
CA ASP A 39 40.38 -14.64 -2.53
C ASP A 39 40.09 -16.03 -1.94
N ASN A 40 38.80 -16.28 -1.65
CA ASN A 40 38.26 -17.53 -1.14
C ASN A 40 36.96 -17.92 -1.88
N ASP A 41 36.34 -19.04 -1.49
CA ASP A 41 35.08 -19.52 -2.10
C ASP A 41 33.81 -18.84 -1.54
N LEU A 42 33.97 -17.88 -0.63
CA LEU A 42 32.89 -17.13 -0.03
C LEU A 42 32.66 -15.82 -0.80
N CYS A 43 31.40 -15.42 -0.87
CA CYS A 43 30.94 -14.20 -1.49
C CYS A 43 30.31 -13.32 -0.40
N SER A 44 31.07 -12.34 0.07
CA SER A 44 30.58 -11.31 0.99
C SER A 44 29.78 -10.23 0.26
N LEU A 45 29.04 -9.41 1.02
CA LEU A 45 28.33 -8.26 0.46
C LEU A 45 29.30 -7.28 -0.24
N ARG A 46 30.49 -7.06 0.32
CA ARG A 46 31.48 -6.15 -0.26
C ARG A 46 32.02 -6.68 -1.58
N GLU A 47 32.36 -7.96 -1.64
CA GLU A 47 32.78 -8.61 -2.88
C GLU A 47 31.65 -8.61 -3.91
N ALA A 48 30.41 -8.87 -3.51
CA ALA A 48 29.26 -8.86 -4.42
C ALA A 48 29.05 -7.48 -5.08
N ILE A 49 29.27 -6.39 -4.35
CA ILE A 49 29.26 -5.03 -4.90
C ILE A 49 30.38 -4.89 -5.94
N ILE A 50 31.60 -5.32 -5.62
CA ILE A 50 32.75 -5.28 -6.54
C ILE A 50 32.49 -6.13 -7.80
N THR A 51 31.87 -7.30 -7.66
CA THR A 51 31.45 -8.17 -8.76
C THR A 51 30.46 -7.47 -9.67
N ALA A 52 29.45 -6.81 -9.10
CA ALA A 52 28.46 -6.05 -9.85
C ALA A 52 29.12 -4.89 -10.61
N GLU A 53 30.05 -4.17 -9.97
CA GLU A 53 30.80 -3.06 -10.57
C GLU A 53 31.66 -3.49 -11.75
N LYS A 54 32.34 -4.64 -11.63
CA LYS A 54 33.25 -5.13 -12.67
C LYS A 54 32.52 -5.90 -13.78
N SER A 55 31.24 -6.24 -13.61
CA SER A 55 30.48 -7.14 -14.48
C SER A 55 31.22 -8.46 -14.79
N LYS A 56 32.02 -8.96 -13.85
CA LYS A 56 32.74 -10.24 -13.92
C LYS A 56 32.84 -10.86 -12.53
N SER A 57 32.88 -12.19 -12.47
CA SER A 57 33.10 -12.92 -11.22
C SER A 57 34.34 -12.36 -10.50
N TYR A 58 34.25 -12.25 -9.18
CA TYR A 58 35.30 -11.69 -8.35
C TYR A 58 35.29 -12.40 -7.01
N HIS A 59 36.42 -13.03 -6.67
CA HIS A 59 36.54 -13.97 -5.54
C HIS A 59 35.40 -15.00 -5.55
N GLY A 60 34.84 -15.38 -4.39
CA GLY A 60 33.76 -16.38 -4.33
C GLY A 60 32.43 -15.92 -4.94
N CYS A 61 32.32 -14.66 -5.37
CA CYS A 61 31.13 -14.13 -6.03
C CYS A 61 31.13 -14.46 -7.53
N ASN A 62 30.36 -15.48 -7.89
CA ASN A 62 30.21 -15.96 -9.26
C ASN A 62 29.09 -15.25 -10.02
N LEU A 63 29.39 -14.82 -11.25
CA LEU A 63 28.39 -14.32 -12.20
C LEU A 63 27.98 -15.39 -13.21
N PRO A 64 26.67 -15.70 -13.31
CA PRO A 64 26.18 -16.68 -14.27
C PRO A 64 26.14 -16.16 -15.72
N ALA A 65 26.06 -14.85 -15.93
CA ALA A 65 26.19 -14.21 -17.25
C ALA A 65 26.62 -12.74 -17.13
N ILE A 66 27.14 -12.17 -18.23
CA ILE A 66 27.42 -10.73 -18.31
C ILE A 66 26.10 -9.98 -18.53
N ASN A 67 25.78 -9.07 -17.62
CA ASN A 67 24.65 -8.16 -17.68
C ASN A 67 25.08 -6.73 -17.25
N THR A 68 24.21 -5.76 -17.49
CA THR A 68 24.34 -4.36 -17.05
C THR A 68 23.50 -4.06 -15.80
N GLN A 69 22.61 -4.96 -15.40
CA GLN A 69 21.79 -4.85 -14.20
C GLN A 69 21.86 -6.15 -13.39
N TYR A 70 22.52 -6.08 -12.23
CA TYR A 70 22.61 -7.20 -11.28
C TYR A 70 21.80 -6.91 -10.02
N THR A 71 21.21 -7.97 -9.46
CA THR A 71 20.61 -7.93 -8.12
C THR A 71 21.51 -8.69 -7.16
N ILE A 72 21.93 -8.04 -6.08
CA ILE A 72 22.61 -8.70 -4.97
C ILE A 72 21.54 -9.28 -4.05
N GLN A 73 21.53 -10.60 -3.89
CA GLN A 73 20.62 -11.30 -2.99
C GLN A 73 21.35 -11.62 -1.67
N LEU A 74 20.75 -11.16 -0.57
CA LEU A 74 21.20 -11.43 0.78
C LEU A 74 20.32 -12.49 1.44
N GLU A 75 20.92 -13.27 2.33
CA GLU A 75 20.23 -14.21 3.22
C GLU A 75 19.76 -13.49 4.51
N SER A 76 18.94 -14.18 5.30
CA SER A 76 18.48 -13.68 6.60
C SER A 76 19.63 -13.69 7.59
N GLY A 77 19.87 -12.59 8.30
CA GLY A 77 21.04 -12.49 9.17
C GLY A 77 21.60 -11.08 9.25
N THR A 78 22.77 -10.93 9.88
CA THR A 78 23.42 -9.64 10.10
C THR A 78 24.80 -9.59 9.44
N TYR A 79 24.93 -8.68 8.47
CA TYR A 79 26.17 -8.31 7.80
C TYR A 79 26.82 -7.15 8.57
N ASN A 80 27.84 -7.44 9.37
CA ASN A 80 28.53 -6.41 10.16
C ASN A 80 29.66 -5.80 9.34
N LEU A 81 29.65 -4.47 9.17
CA LEU A 81 30.72 -3.77 8.44
C LEU A 81 31.95 -3.58 9.34
N GLU A 82 33.09 -4.04 8.86
CA GLU A 82 34.39 -3.98 9.53
C GLU A 82 35.45 -3.23 8.71
N LYS A 83 35.29 -3.18 7.38
CA LYS A 83 36.25 -2.59 6.43
C LYS A 83 35.84 -1.22 5.90
N GLY A 84 34.91 -0.53 6.57
CA GLY A 84 34.45 0.79 6.19
C GLY A 84 33.11 0.79 5.45
N GLU A 85 32.73 1.95 4.94
CA GLU A 85 31.48 2.14 4.19
C GLU A 85 31.45 1.35 2.87
N LEU A 86 30.24 1.11 2.37
CA LEU A 86 29.99 0.55 1.04
C LEU A 86 29.85 1.69 0.03
N VAL A 87 30.62 1.64 -1.05
CA VAL A 87 30.73 2.72 -2.05
C VAL A 87 30.38 2.20 -3.44
N PRO A 88 29.08 2.10 -3.80
CA PRO A 88 28.68 1.61 -5.11
C PRO A 88 29.17 2.52 -6.24
N LYS A 89 29.82 1.95 -7.26
CA LYS A 89 30.27 2.64 -8.48
C LYS A 89 29.44 2.35 -9.72
N ASN A 90 28.49 1.43 -9.63
CA ASN A 90 27.45 1.13 -10.61
C ASN A 90 26.05 1.26 -9.98
N SER A 91 25.00 1.29 -10.79
CA SER A 91 23.62 1.22 -10.28
C SER A 91 23.42 -0.11 -9.56
N LEU A 92 22.91 -0.06 -8.34
CA LEU A 92 22.85 -1.24 -7.47
C LEU A 92 21.44 -1.50 -6.94
N THR A 93 21.01 -2.76 -7.06
CA THR A 93 19.84 -3.29 -6.36
C THR A 93 20.28 -4.35 -5.37
N ILE A 94 19.97 -4.15 -4.09
CA ILE A 94 20.22 -5.13 -3.02
C ILE A 94 18.88 -5.57 -2.45
N GLN A 95 18.70 -6.88 -2.38
CA GLN A 95 17.47 -7.54 -1.98
C GLN A 95 17.75 -8.43 -0.77
N GLY A 96 17.06 -8.16 0.35
CA GLY A 96 16.98 -9.08 1.48
C GLY A 96 16.06 -10.26 1.19
N THR A 97 15.87 -11.14 2.17
CA THR A 97 14.99 -12.31 2.02
C THR A 97 13.53 -11.90 1.77
N ASN A 98 12.76 -12.84 1.20
CA ASN A 98 11.33 -12.62 0.98
C ASN A 98 10.59 -12.56 2.32
N LEU A 99 9.66 -11.60 2.44
CA LEU A 99 8.91 -11.33 3.66
C LEU A 99 7.62 -12.15 3.75
N ILE A 100 7.67 -13.45 3.43
CA ILE A 100 6.49 -14.33 3.36
C ILE A 100 6.65 -15.63 4.13
N ASP A 101 5.55 -16.11 4.71
CA ASP A 101 5.42 -17.37 5.44
C ASP A 101 4.33 -18.23 4.81
N TRP A 102 4.71 -19.34 4.20
CA TRP A 102 3.74 -20.29 3.64
C TRP A 102 3.18 -21.28 4.69
N THR A 103 3.66 -21.23 5.94
CA THR A 103 3.20 -22.13 7.00
C THR A 103 1.95 -21.64 7.72
N LYS A 104 1.57 -20.38 7.53
CA LYS A 104 0.37 -19.77 8.13
C LYS A 104 -0.28 -18.75 7.20
N THR A 105 -1.54 -18.44 7.46
CA THR A 105 -2.29 -17.36 6.78
C THR A 105 -1.97 -16.00 7.40
N GLY A 106 -1.94 -14.95 6.59
CA GLY A 106 -1.78 -13.58 7.05
C GLY A 106 -3.00 -13.11 7.84
N ILE A 107 -2.79 -12.33 8.90
CA ILE A 107 -3.88 -11.77 9.72
C ILE A 107 -4.76 -10.82 8.90
N LEU A 108 -4.16 -9.94 8.08
CA LEU A 108 -4.88 -8.94 7.29
C LEU A 108 -5.59 -9.56 6.06
N SER A 109 -4.93 -10.49 5.36
CA SER A 109 -5.49 -11.13 4.15
C SER A 109 -6.42 -12.31 4.46
N GLY A 110 -6.18 -13.02 5.56
CA GLY A 110 -6.83 -14.29 5.88
C GLY A 110 -6.41 -15.48 5.03
N GLU A 111 -5.36 -15.30 4.23
CA GLU A 111 -4.88 -16.26 3.22
C GLU A 111 -3.37 -16.47 3.31
N TYR A 112 -2.89 -17.52 2.65
CA TYR A 112 -1.46 -17.77 2.51
C TYR A 112 -0.87 -16.92 1.37
N PRO A 113 0.41 -16.52 1.48
CA PRO A 113 1.26 -16.63 2.68
C PRO A 113 1.01 -15.48 3.66
N ALA A 114 1.36 -15.67 4.94
CA ALA A 114 1.42 -14.56 5.89
C ALA A 114 2.64 -13.66 5.63
N PRO A 115 2.56 -12.35 5.82
CA PRO A 115 3.74 -11.49 5.77
C PRO A 115 4.65 -11.72 6.99
N LYS A 116 5.95 -11.46 6.84
CA LYS A 116 6.97 -11.53 7.90
C LYS A 116 7.68 -10.20 8.10
N ALA A 117 8.25 -10.01 9.29
CA ALA A 117 9.18 -8.92 9.56
C ALA A 117 10.48 -9.09 8.75
N ILE A 118 11.23 -8.00 8.58
CA ILE A 118 12.51 -8.01 7.87
C ILE A 118 13.58 -8.70 8.73
N GLU A 119 14.30 -9.66 8.14
CA GLU A 119 15.31 -10.46 8.82
C GLU A 119 16.75 -10.20 8.33
N THR A 120 16.91 -9.50 7.21
CA THR A 120 18.22 -9.14 6.66
C THR A 120 18.67 -7.78 7.19
N ARG A 121 19.86 -7.71 7.79
CA ARG A 121 20.42 -6.52 8.44
C ARG A 121 21.83 -6.21 7.97
N ILE A 122 22.10 -4.94 7.68
CA ILE A 122 23.45 -4.40 7.48
C ILE A 122 23.74 -3.46 8.65
N ASN A 123 24.73 -3.82 9.46
CA ASN A 123 25.06 -3.12 10.70
C ASN A 123 26.45 -2.50 10.61
N ALA A 124 26.55 -1.18 10.77
CA ALA A 124 27.83 -0.48 10.79
C ALA A 124 28.47 -0.36 12.18
N GLY A 125 27.81 -0.88 13.23
CA GLY A 125 28.34 -0.93 14.60
C GLY A 125 28.71 0.43 15.19
N GLY A 126 28.16 1.53 14.66
CA GLY A 126 28.50 2.90 15.06
C GLY A 126 29.88 3.35 14.61
N LYS A 127 30.52 2.65 13.67
CA LYS A 127 31.90 2.93 13.20
C LYS A 127 31.95 3.67 11.88
N PHE A 128 31.02 3.36 10.97
CA PHE A 128 31.05 3.83 9.59
C PHE A 128 29.68 4.29 9.12
N ARG A 129 29.67 5.12 8.09
CA ARG A 129 28.49 5.27 7.24
C ARG A 129 28.24 3.94 6.52
N ILE A 130 26.98 3.61 6.23
CA ILE A 130 26.67 2.33 5.59
C ILE A 130 26.88 2.43 4.08
N PHE A 131 26.18 3.36 3.41
CA PHE A 131 26.29 3.58 1.96
C PHE A 131 26.71 4.99 1.61
N ASN A 132 27.62 5.11 0.64
CA ASN A 132 28.02 6.37 0.02
C ASN A 132 27.93 6.28 -1.50
N THR A 133 26.85 6.82 -2.06
CA THR A 133 26.67 6.89 -3.52
C THR A 133 27.22 8.18 -4.12
N ALA A 134 27.73 9.12 -3.31
CA ALA A 134 28.27 10.38 -3.79
C ALA A 134 29.59 10.24 -4.55
N VAL A 135 30.34 9.16 -4.30
CA VAL A 135 31.57 8.85 -5.04
C VAL A 135 31.24 8.35 -6.45
N GLY A 136 30.39 7.33 -6.57
CA GLY A 136 30.01 6.73 -7.85
C GLY A 136 28.97 7.53 -8.64
N LYS A 137 28.16 8.35 -7.95
CA LYS A 137 26.99 9.06 -8.46
C LYS A 137 25.97 8.13 -9.13
N GLN A 138 25.83 6.92 -8.60
CA GLN A 138 24.95 5.88 -9.14
C GLN A 138 23.73 5.63 -8.25
N PRO A 139 22.59 5.23 -8.84
CA PRO A 139 21.39 4.90 -8.08
C PRO A 139 21.57 3.70 -7.14
N LEU A 140 20.83 3.72 -6.04
CA LEU A 140 20.76 2.63 -5.06
C LEU A 140 19.32 2.25 -4.78
N VAL A 141 18.99 0.97 -4.91
CA VAL A 141 17.71 0.38 -4.53
C VAL A 141 17.94 -0.65 -3.44
N LEU A 142 17.25 -0.49 -2.31
CA LEU A 142 17.29 -1.42 -1.19
C LEU A 142 15.88 -1.93 -0.89
N ASN A 143 15.74 -3.25 -0.87
CA ASN A 143 14.48 -3.93 -0.63
C ASN A 143 14.61 -4.92 0.53
N ASN A 144 13.67 -4.89 1.48
CA ASN A 144 13.61 -5.85 2.59
C ASN A 144 14.90 -5.88 3.44
N ILE A 145 15.47 -4.71 3.75
CA ILE A 145 16.75 -4.59 4.46
C ILE A 145 16.65 -3.63 5.64
N ILE A 146 17.25 -4.01 6.75
CA ILE A 146 17.48 -3.12 7.90
C ILE A 146 18.90 -2.55 7.82
N LEU A 147 19.01 -1.23 7.84
CA LEU A 147 20.25 -0.48 8.00
C LEU A 147 20.35 -0.02 9.44
N GLU A 148 21.40 -0.39 10.16
CA GLU A 148 21.50 -0.08 11.58
C GLU A 148 22.88 0.45 12.00
N ASN A 149 22.85 1.38 12.97
CA ASN A 149 24.02 1.96 13.63
C ASN A 149 25.01 2.61 12.65
N GLY A 150 24.50 3.24 11.58
CA GLY A 150 25.31 4.05 10.68
C GLY A 150 25.87 5.28 11.41
N LYS A 151 27.15 5.60 11.23
CA LYS A 151 27.78 6.78 11.82
C LYS A 151 28.72 7.46 10.83
N ALA A 152 28.45 8.74 10.56
CA ALA A 152 29.36 9.60 9.79
C ALA A 152 29.76 10.82 10.61
N SER A 153 31.00 11.31 10.43
CA SER A 153 31.46 12.57 11.04
C SER A 153 31.06 13.81 10.24
N ASP A 154 30.54 13.63 9.03
CA ASP A 154 30.14 14.69 8.10
C ASP A 154 28.62 14.68 7.86
N VAL A 155 28.14 13.81 6.99
CA VAL A 155 26.76 13.79 6.49
C VAL A 155 26.26 12.38 6.25
N GLY A 156 24.96 12.16 6.47
CA GLY A 156 24.27 10.92 6.13
C GLY A 156 24.75 9.73 6.95
N GLY A 157 24.20 9.49 8.14
CA GLY A 157 24.69 8.42 9.01
C GLY A 157 24.55 7.03 8.39
N ALA A 158 23.39 6.72 7.81
CA ALA A 158 23.19 5.49 7.04
C ALA A 158 23.58 5.68 5.57
N ILE A 159 23.06 6.73 4.93
CA ILE A 159 23.21 6.94 3.48
C ILE A 159 23.65 8.37 3.18
N TYR A 160 24.78 8.49 2.48
CA TYR A 160 25.14 9.71 1.75
C TYR A 160 24.78 9.54 0.28
N ALA A 161 23.68 10.17 -0.14
CA ALA A 161 23.08 10.03 -1.45
C ALA A 161 23.62 11.09 -2.43
N GLY A 162 24.44 10.68 -3.39
CA GLY A 162 24.82 11.51 -4.54
C GLY A 162 24.12 11.14 -5.85
N SER A 163 23.09 10.31 -5.79
CA SER A 163 22.19 9.95 -6.88
C SER A 163 20.85 9.50 -6.28
N ASN A 164 19.98 8.92 -7.11
CA ASN A 164 18.67 8.45 -6.67
C ASN A 164 18.77 7.30 -5.65
N VAL A 165 17.91 7.31 -4.64
CA VAL A 165 17.80 6.27 -3.63
C VAL A 165 16.35 5.83 -3.51
N ASN A 166 16.10 4.52 -3.64
CA ASN A 166 14.80 3.92 -3.44
C ASN A 166 14.87 2.87 -2.33
N LEU A 167 14.05 3.05 -1.30
CA LEU A 167 13.98 2.22 -0.12
C LEU A 167 12.57 1.64 -0.01
N GLN A 168 12.44 0.32 -0.12
CA GLN A 168 11.17 -0.37 -0.05
C GLN A 168 11.21 -1.47 1.01
N ASN A 169 10.26 -1.44 1.95
CA ASN A 169 10.26 -2.37 3.09
C ASN A 169 11.62 -2.36 3.81
N THR A 170 12.08 -1.19 4.19
CA THR A 170 13.37 -1.03 4.85
C THR A 170 13.20 -0.53 6.28
N GLN A 171 14.26 -0.65 7.08
CA GLN A 171 14.35 0.10 8.31
C GLN A 171 15.68 0.84 8.37
N ILE A 172 15.68 2.09 8.82
CA ILE A 172 16.91 2.80 9.19
C ILE A 172 16.86 3.08 10.68
N LEU A 173 17.76 2.43 11.40
CA LEU A 173 17.75 2.37 12.85
C LEU A 173 19.04 3.00 13.41
N ASN A 174 18.88 3.86 14.41
CA ASN A 174 19.97 4.35 15.27
C ASN A 174 21.16 4.97 14.51
N SER A 175 20.91 5.54 13.33
CA SER A 175 21.96 6.14 12.50
C SER A 175 22.20 7.59 12.87
N GLN A 176 23.44 8.07 12.75
CA GLN A 176 23.83 9.40 13.20
C GLN A 176 24.89 10.06 12.31
N ALA A 177 24.70 11.35 12.06
CA ALA A 177 25.67 12.25 11.43
C ALA A 177 25.32 13.70 11.82
N PRO A 178 26.27 14.66 11.80
CA PRO A 178 25.95 16.06 12.11
C PRO A 178 24.80 16.65 11.28
N ARG A 179 24.69 16.23 10.01
CA ARG A 179 23.59 16.60 9.09
C ARG A 179 23.03 15.36 8.41
N GLY A 180 21.71 15.16 8.46
CA GLY A 180 21.08 13.98 7.87
C GLY A 180 21.41 12.73 8.68
N GLY A 181 20.87 12.63 9.89
CA GLY A 181 21.19 11.56 10.83
C GLY A 181 21.02 10.17 10.22
N ALA A 182 19.92 9.94 9.49
CA ALA A 182 19.76 8.79 8.62
C ALA A 182 20.33 9.05 7.21
N ILE A 183 19.79 10.04 6.50
CA ILE A 183 20.07 10.24 5.07
C ILE A 183 20.50 11.68 4.81
N TYR A 184 21.51 11.87 3.97
CA TYR A 184 21.86 13.16 3.40
C TYR A 184 21.82 13.14 1.88
N LEU A 185 21.07 14.06 1.26
CA LEU A 185 21.04 14.25 -0.19
C LEU A 185 22.09 15.29 -0.60
N GLY A 186 23.15 14.87 -1.30
CA GLY A 186 24.24 15.76 -1.71
C GLY A 186 24.35 16.06 -3.19
N ALA A 187 23.56 15.40 -4.03
CA ALA A 187 23.56 15.64 -5.47
C ALA A 187 23.03 17.05 -5.81
N ALA A 188 23.32 17.54 -7.03
CA ALA A 188 22.64 18.73 -7.57
C ALA A 188 21.15 18.45 -7.80
N ASN A 189 20.85 17.22 -8.22
CA ASN A 189 19.51 16.70 -8.41
C ASN A 189 19.44 15.24 -7.96
N SER A 190 18.39 14.85 -7.24
CA SER A 190 18.17 13.45 -6.87
C SER A 190 16.71 13.15 -6.55
N GLU A 191 16.34 11.88 -6.67
CA GLU A 191 15.08 11.34 -6.17
C GLU A 191 15.33 10.47 -4.92
N LEU A 192 14.55 10.68 -3.87
CA LEU A 192 14.48 9.80 -2.70
C LEU A 192 13.06 9.27 -2.60
N ILE A 193 12.90 7.96 -2.66
CA ILE A 193 11.63 7.28 -2.40
C ILE A 193 11.83 6.38 -1.19
N ILE A 194 10.98 6.55 -0.19
CA ILE A 194 10.89 5.66 0.97
C ILE A 194 9.46 5.17 1.06
N PHE A 195 9.30 3.86 0.92
CA PHE A 195 8.01 3.20 0.86
C PHE A 195 7.93 2.11 1.92
N HIS A 196 6.84 2.12 2.70
CA HIS A 196 6.51 1.08 3.67
C HIS A 196 7.70 0.73 4.59
N SER A 197 8.33 1.75 5.18
CA SER A 197 9.58 1.63 5.92
C SER A 197 9.51 2.26 7.32
N LEU A 198 10.45 1.86 8.19
CA LEU A 198 10.60 2.39 9.55
C LEU A 198 11.89 3.22 9.67
N LEU A 199 11.79 4.48 10.07
CA LEU A 199 12.93 5.31 10.45
C LEU A 199 12.85 5.59 11.94
N GLN A 200 13.74 4.97 12.72
CA GLN A 200 13.65 5.00 14.17
C GLN A 200 15.00 5.25 14.87
N GLY A 201 14.97 6.09 15.90
CA GLY A 201 16.14 6.31 16.76
C GLY A 201 17.29 7.05 16.08
N ASN A 202 17.06 7.62 14.89
CA ASN A 202 18.12 8.30 14.15
C ASN A 202 18.42 9.67 14.74
N GLY A 203 19.68 10.08 14.66
CA GLY A 203 20.14 11.42 14.94
C GLY A 203 20.38 11.75 16.41
N LEU A 204 20.81 10.77 17.21
CA LEU A 204 21.22 10.98 18.61
C LEU A 204 22.22 12.14 18.79
N ASN A 205 23.14 12.31 17.83
CA ASN A 205 24.15 13.37 17.79
C ASN A 205 24.01 14.27 16.55
N THR A 206 22.79 14.44 16.03
CA THR A 206 22.53 15.25 14.84
C THR A 206 22.07 16.64 15.21
N SER A 207 22.75 17.65 14.65
CA SER A 207 22.34 19.05 14.79
C SER A 207 21.20 19.40 13.85
N VAL A 208 21.24 18.93 12.60
CA VAL A 208 20.28 19.32 11.56
C VAL A 208 19.78 18.10 10.80
N GLY A 209 18.45 17.91 10.76
CA GLY A 209 17.81 16.82 10.06
C GLY A 209 18.16 15.45 10.65
N SER A 210 17.61 15.09 11.80
CA SER A 210 17.85 13.78 12.44
C SER A 210 17.44 12.60 11.54
N VAL A 211 16.48 12.81 10.64
CA VAL A 211 16.11 11.87 9.59
C VAL A 211 16.78 12.26 8.27
N ILE A 212 16.48 13.45 7.77
CA ILE A 212 16.97 13.90 6.46
C ILE A 212 17.46 15.34 6.50
N ALA A 213 18.59 15.58 5.83
CA ALA A 213 19.05 16.89 5.42
C ALA A 213 19.57 16.84 3.98
N MET A 214 19.79 18.00 3.37
CA MET A 214 20.25 18.10 1.98
C MET A 214 21.20 19.26 1.72
N SER A 215 21.90 19.19 0.58
CA SER A 215 22.51 20.35 -0.04
C SER A 215 21.42 21.30 -0.52
N CYS A 216 21.58 22.60 -0.25
CA CYS A 216 20.61 23.62 -0.70
C CYS A 216 21.03 24.25 -2.03
N MET A 217 22.34 24.32 -2.28
CA MET A 217 22.93 24.99 -3.43
C MET A 217 24.02 24.14 -4.05
N PHE A 218 24.10 24.13 -5.38
CA PHE A 218 25.18 23.56 -6.17
C PHE A 218 25.54 24.54 -7.29
N ASN A 219 26.81 24.94 -7.39
CA ASN A 219 27.28 25.94 -8.37
C ASN A 219 26.41 27.23 -8.39
N ASN A 220 26.07 27.77 -7.23
CA ASN A 220 25.21 28.96 -7.05
C ASN A 220 23.77 28.84 -7.57
N LEU A 221 23.31 27.62 -7.90
CA LEU A 221 21.91 27.32 -8.21
C LEU A 221 21.30 26.48 -7.09
N TYR A 222 19.99 26.60 -6.88
CA TYR A 222 19.28 25.70 -5.97
C TYR A 222 19.37 24.26 -6.47
N THR A 223 19.61 23.34 -5.54
CA THR A 223 19.50 21.90 -5.81
C THR A 223 18.04 21.50 -5.98
N THR A 224 17.77 20.48 -6.79
CA THR A 224 16.40 20.01 -7.07
C THR A 224 16.23 18.56 -6.63
N HIS A 225 15.46 18.36 -5.55
CA HIS A 225 15.22 17.03 -5.02
C HIS A 225 13.75 16.65 -5.14
N LYS A 226 13.45 15.44 -5.57
CA LYS A 226 12.12 14.85 -5.47
C LYS A 226 12.13 13.85 -4.31
N ILE A 227 11.26 14.06 -3.32
CA ILE A 227 11.31 13.32 -2.06
C ILE A 227 9.91 12.78 -1.77
N THR A 228 9.78 11.46 -1.67
CA THR A 228 8.52 10.79 -1.38
C THR A 228 8.67 9.88 -0.18
N PHE A 229 7.83 10.11 0.83
CA PHE A 229 7.57 9.19 1.93
C PHE A 229 6.13 8.69 1.78
N ASP A 230 5.95 7.41 1.43
CA ASP A 230 4.64 6.76 1.40
C ASP A 230 4.57 5.57 2.38
N SER A 231 3.54 5.56 3.22
CA SER A 231 3.20 4.44 4.10
C SER A 231 4.29 4.13 5.16
N ASN A 232 5.00 5.14 5.67
CA ASN A 232 6.11 4.94 6.60
C ASN A 232 5.78 5.24 8.07
N SER A 233 6.62 4.73 8.95
CA SER A 233 6.72 5.18 10.34
C SER A 233 8.04 5.90 10.57
N ILE A 234 7.97 7.16 10.99
CA ILE A 234 9.12 7.97 11.38
C ILE A 234 8.98 8.31 12.85
N ILE A 235 9.65 7.53 13.70
CA ILE A 235 9.44 7.62 15.14
C ILE A 235 10.71 7.72 15.99
N LYS A 236 10.65 8.44 17.10
CA LYS A 236 11.76 8.51 18.08
C LYS A 236 13.08 9.00 17.47
N ASN A 237 13.04 9.86 16.46
CA ASN A 237 14.24 10.45 15.87
C ASN A 237 14.58 11.81 16.50
N GLY A 238 15.85 12.14 16.55
CA GLY A 238 16.38 13.38 17.11
C GLY A 238 16.41 13.41 18.64
N THR A 239 16.93 14.51 19.16
CA THR A 239 17.05 14.78 20.60
C THR A 239 16.74 16.25 20.90
N SER A 240 16.78 16.64 22.17
CA SER A 240 16.62 18.05 22.58
C SER A 240 17.71 18.99 22.06
N SER A 241 18.81 18.47 21.48
CA SER A 241 19.83 19.26 20.80
C SER A 241 19.63 19.37 19.29
N SER A 242 18.71 18.61 18.70
CA SER A 242 18.44 18.65 17.26
C SER A 242 17.65 19.91 16.90
N LEU A 243 18.03 20.59 15.82
CA LEU A 243 17.30 21.74 15.28
C LEU A 243 16.17 21.31 14.34
N SER A 244 16.27 20.13 13.74
CA SER A 244 15.25 19.61 12.83
C SER A 244 15.22 18.09 12.76
N THR A 245 14.04 17.50 12.53
CA THR A 245 13.92 16.09 12.10
C THR A 245 14.06 15.98 10.59
N PHE A 246 13.33 16.83 9.87
CA PHE A 246 13.40 16.99 8.42
C PHE A 246 13.85 18.42 8.08
N GLU A 247 15.01 18.55 7.45
CA GLU A 247 15.56 19.82 6.98
C GLU A 247 15.42 19.92 5.45
N PHE A 248 14.51 20.76 4.98
CA PHE A 248 14.30 20.99 3.55
C PHE A 248 14.87 22.34 3.11
N CYS A 249 15.65 22.32 2.02
CA CYS A 249 16.19 23.52 1.39
C CYS A 249 16.45 23.23 -0.11
N GLY A 250 16.87 24.22 -0.88
CA GLY A 250 16.96 24.12 -2.34
C GLY A 250 15.61 24.42 -3.01
N ALA A 251 15.33 23.74 -4.11
CA ALA A 251 14.05 23.76 -4.82
C ALA A 251 13.38 22.37 -4.81
N PRO A 252 13.10 21.76 -3.64
CA PRO A 252 12.60 20.40 -3.57
C PRO A 252 11.10 20.30 -3.86
N THR A 253 10.68 19.12 -4.34
CA THR A 253 9.29 18.66 -4.42
C THR A 253 9.12 17.50 -3.46
N ILE A 254 8.32 17.70 -2.42
CA ILE A 254 8.21 16.77 -1.29
C ILE A 254 6.77 16.27 -1.17
N THR A 255 6.61 14.96 -1.01
CA THR A 255 5.33 14.31 -0.74
C THR A 255 5.46 13.40 0.47
N PHE A 256 4.58 13.60 1.45
CA PHE A 256 4.32 12.66 2.53
C PHE A 256 2.89 12.15 2.39
N GLU A 257 2.74 10.86 2.14
CA GLU A 257 1.44 10.18 2.06
C GLU A 257 1.36 9.02 3.06
N ASN A 258 0.28 8.93 3.84
CA ASN A 258 0.04 7.79 4.75
C ASN A 258 1.14 7.54 5.79
N ASN A 259 1.81 8.57 6.31
CA ASN A 259 2.91 8.37 7.26
C ASN A 259 2.47 8.63 8.71
N THR A 260 3.01 7.83 9.64
CA THR A 260 3.04 8.18 11.06
C THR A 260 4.35 8.89 11.37
N ILE A 261 4.28 10.16 11.79
CA ILE A 261 5.41 10.97 12.24
C ILE A 261 5.21 11.28 13.71
N ALA A 262 5.81 10.49 14.59
CA ALA A 262 5.50 10.57 16.02
C ALA A 262 6.70 10.39 16.94
N GLN A 263 6.61 10.96 18.15
CA GLN A 263 7.65 10.79 19.17
C GLN A 263 9.04 11.30 18.75
N ASN A 264 9.14 12.09 17.67
CA ASN A 264 10.39 12.71 17.27
C ASN A 264 10.67 13.91 18.19
N THR A 265 11.95 14.15 18.46
CA THR A 265 12.39 15.21 19.37
C THR A 265 13.30 16.19 18.65
N ALA A 266 13.02 17.48 18.86
CA ALA A 266 13.88 18.60 18.52
C ALA A 266 13.93 19.58 19.71
N ASN A 267 14.80 20.57 19.60
CA ASN A 267 14.99 21.58 20.62
C ASN A 267 13.68 22.36 20.91
N LEU A 268 13.33 22.52 22.19
CA LEU A 268 12.09 23.19 22.62
C LEU A 268 12.11 24.72 22.46
N THR A 269 13.28 25.32 22.22
CA THR A 269 13.44 26.76 22.04
C THR A 269 13.43 27.16 20.56
N ASN A 270 14.10 26.40 19.70
CA ASN A 270 14.25 26.77 18.28
C ASN A 270 14.23 25.57 17.31
N GLY A 271 13.91 24.37 17.79
CA GLY A 271 13.87 23.16 16.99
C GLY A 271 12.53 22.96 16.30
N ALA A 272 12.58 22.36 15.12
CA ALA A 272 11.41 21.98 14.33
C ALA A 272 11.33 20.47 14.08
N ILE A 273 10.14 19.92 13.81
CA ILE A 273 10.06 18.54 13.26
C ILE A 273 10.16 18.60 11.74
N LEU A 274 9.23 19.31 11.11
CA LEU A 274 9.18 19.60 9.69
C LEU A 274 9.57 21.07 9.47
N LYS A 275 10.79 21.31 8.97
CA LYS A 275 11.25 22.66 8.64
C LYS A 275 11.21 22.88 7.13
N PHE A 276 10.33 23.79 6.70
CA PHE A 276 10.15 24.18 5.30
C PHE A 276 10.17 25.72 5.18
N THR A 277 11.36 26.28 5.37
CA THR A 277 11.62 27.72 5.41
C THR A 277 12.86 28.09 4.61
N GLY A 278 12.92 29.33 4.14
CA GLY A 278 14.08 29.97 3.53
C GLY A 278 15.11 30.52 4.53
N ASP A 279 14.79 30.48 5.83
CA ASP A 279 15.59 31.04 6.93
C ASP A 279 16.00 32.50 6.71
N ALA A 280 15.16 33.25 6.00
CA ALA A 280 15.44 34.62 5.59
C ALA A 280 14.22 35.51 5.84
N ASP A 281 14.47 36.72 6.32
CA ASP A 281 13.47 37.78 6.28
C ASP A 281 13.46 38.44 4.89
N PRO A 282 12.36 38.33 4.12
CA PRO A 282 12.25 38.94 2.80
C PRO A 282 12.44 40.47 2.81
N GLN A 283 12.16 41.13 3.94
CA GLN A 283 12.34 42.58 4.08
C GLN A 283 13.80 42.98 4.27
N GLN A 284 14.69 42.03 4.60
CA GLN A 284 16.10 42.28 4.90
C GLN A 284 17.05 41.90 3.76
N ASN A 285 16.54 41.58 2.56
CA ASN A 285 17.33 41.16 1.38
C ASN A 285 18.32 40.01 1.68
N GLN A 286 17.94 39.11 2.59
CA GLN A 286 18.77 37.97 2.97
C GLN A 286 18.69 36.86 1.91
N LYS A 287 19.80 36.12 1.75
CA LYS A 287 19.82 34.96 0.86
C LYS A 287 19.02 33.83 1.47
N THR A 288 17.90 33.48 0.84
CA THR A 288 17.09 32.31 1.22
C THR A 288 17.80 31.00 0.85
N ASN A 289 17.69 29.99 1.72
CA ASN A 289 18.13 28.63 1.43
C ASN A 289 17.05 27.79 0.73
N LEU A 290 15.82 28.29 0.59
CA LEU A 290 14.67 27.64 -0.05
C LEU A 290 14.17 28.47 -1.25
N SER A 291 13.88 27.81 -2.36
CA SER A 291 13.32 28.42 -3.56
C SER A 291 11.82 28.69 -3.42
N SER A 292 11.32 29.71 -4.11
CA SER A 292 9.87 29.93 -4.26
C SER A 292 9.18 28.86 -5.12
N THR A 293 9.94 28.07 -5.88
CA THR A 293 9.45 26.95 -6.71
C THR A 293 9.29 25.65 -5.93
N SER A 294 9.74 25.59 -4.68
CA SER A 294 9.65 24.40 -3.84
C SER A 294 8.20 24.02 -3.57
N SER A 295 7.94 22.75 -3.27
CA SER A 295 6.60 22.28 -2.89
C SER A 295 6.63 21.21 -1.81
N LEU A 296 5.61 21.24 -0.95
CA LEU A 296 5.36 20.27 0.11
C LEU A 296 3.90 19.83 0.03
N ASN A 297 3.67 18.54 -0.14
CA ASN A 297 2.35 17.92 -0.06
C ASN A 297 2.30 16.94 1.12
N LEU A 298 1.43 17.20 2.09
CA LEU A 298 1.14 16.30 3.19
C LEU A 298 -0.29 15.78 2.99
N LYS A 299 -0.43 14.48 2.77
CA LYS A 299 -1.71 13.80 2.57
C LYS A 299 -1.86 12.61 3.52
N ASN A 300 -2.95 12.55 4.29
CA ASN A 300 -3.23 11.40 5.16
C ASN A 300 -2.08 11.07 6.13
N ASN A 301 -1.45 12.06 6.78
CA ASN A 301 -0.38 11.79 7.76
C ASN A 301 -0.88 11.94 9.20
N THR A 302 -0.36 11.11 10.10
CA THR A 302 -0.58 11.25 11.56
C THR A 302 0.68 11.86 12.20
N ILE A 303 0.62 13.13 12.58
CA ILE A 303 1.75 13.91 13.14
C ILE A 303 1.45 14.30 14.59
N VAL A 304 1.79 13.41 15.53
CA VAL A 304 1.40 13.48 16.94
C VAL A 304 2.54 13.08 17.88
N ASP A 305 2.44 13.39 19.17
CA ASP A 305 3.43 13.01 20.21
C ASP A 305 4.87 13.46 19.93
N ASN A 306 5.11 14.39 19.01
CA ASN A 306 6.45 14.95 18.79
C ASN A 306 6.75 16.02 19.82
N THR A 307 8.03 16.19 20.18
CA THR A 307 8.49 17.21 21.13
C THR A 307 9.42 18.19 20.42
N ALA A 308 8.99 19.45 20.23
CA ALA A 308 9.79 20.48 19.54
C ALA A 308 9.30 21.88 19.91
N ASN A 309 10.06 22.93 19.59
CA ASN A 309 9.50 24.28 19.66
C ASN A 309 8.29 24.41 18.71
N THR A 310 8.49 23.98 17.46
CA THR A 310 7.50 24.03 16.40
C THR A 310 7.42 22.69 15.70
N VAL A 311 6.24 22.11 15.47
CA VAL A 311 6.16 20.86 14.70
C VAL A 311 6.32 21.15 13.21
N PHE A 312 5.52 22.06 12.65
CA PHE A 312 5.64 22.52 11.27
C PHE A 312 6.03 24.00 11.18
N LEU A 313 7.30 24.26 10.82
CA LEU A 313 7.82 25.61 10.64
C LEU A 313 7.79 25.97 9.15
N TYR A 314 7.14 27.09 8.83
CA TYR A 314 6.90 27.50 7.44
C TYR A 314 7.12 29.01 7.22
N ASP A 315 7.27 29.40 5.96
CA ASP A 315 7.26 30.79 5.52
C ASP A 315 6.41 31.01 4.24
N LYS A 316 6.63 32.09 3.48
CA LYS A 316 5.92 32.37 2.22
C LYS A 316 6.48 31.65 0.99
N LEU A 317 7.62 30.97 1.13
CA LEU A 317 8.34 30.36 0.00
C LEU A 317 7.85 28.94 -0.27
N GLY A 318 7.64 28.64 -1.55
CA GLY A 318 7.11 27.35 -1.98
C GLY A 318 5.64 27.12 -1.64
N LYS A 319 5.03 26.17 -2.34
CA LYS A 319 3.63 25.75 -2.14
C LYS A 319 3.55 24.73 -1.01
N LYS A 320 2.55 24.83 -0.13
CA LYS A 320 2.23 23.79 0.87
C LYS A 320 0.78 23.36 0.74
N ASP A 321 0.55 22.09 0.43
CA ASP A 321 -0.78 21.47 0.38
C ASP A 321 -0.90 20.47 1.53
N LEU A 322 -1.82 20.70 2.46
CA LEU A 322 -2.07 19.82 3.59
C LEU A 322 -3.51 19.32 3.51
N SER A 323 -3.67 18.02 3.34
CA SER A 323 -4.99 17.37 3.34
C SER A 323 -5.06 16.10 4.18
N PHE A 324 -6.15 15.91 4.93
CA PHE A 324 -6.37 14.71 5.76
C PHE A 324 -5.25 14.42 6.77
N ASN A 325 -4.52 15.43 7.24
CA ASN A 325 -3.48 15.23 8.24
C ASN A 325 -3.97 15.50 9.65
N ILE A 326 -3.40 14.80 10.61
CA ILE A 326 -3.44 15.16 12.01
C ILE A 326 -2.15 15.92 12.31
N LEU A 327 -2.27 17.18 12.73
CA LEU A 327 -1.15 18.02 13.16
C LEU A 327 -1.54 18.70 14.48
N ALA A 328 -1.55 17.88 15.53
CA ALA A 328 -2.02 18.22 16.87
C ALA A 328 -1.40 17.25 17.89
N PHE A 329 -1.70 17.44 19.19
CA PHE A 329 -1.26 16.53 20.26
C PHE A 329 0.26 16.30 20.31
N ASN A 330 1.02 17.34 20.01
CA ASN A 330 2.48 17.32 20.14
C ASN A 330 2.84 17.95 21.50
N SER A 331 4.11 18.18 21.78
CA SER A 331 4.59 18.88 22.99
C SER A 331 5.51 20.00 22.56
N GLY A 332 5.21 21.24 22.96
CA GLY A 332 5.96 22.38 22.44
C GLY A 332 5.26 23.72 22.55
N SER A 333 5.80 24.71 21.84
CA SER A 333 5.18 26.03 21.72
C SER A 333 4.11 26.05 20.62
N PHE A 334 4.39 25.43 19.48
CA PHE A 334 3.54 25.51 18.29
C PHE A 334 3.40 24.17 17.55
N ALA A 335 2.18 23.84 17.11
CA ALA A 335 1.99 22.78 16.12
C ALA A 335 2.39 23.29 14.73
N CYS A 336 2.14 24.56 14.44
CA CYS A 336 2.51 25.22 13.20
C CYS A 336 2.90 26.66 13.49
N ARG A 337 3.94 27.17 12.84
CA ARG A 337 4.38 28.55 13.06
C ARG A 337 4.97 29.18 11.80
N TYR A 338 4.57 30.42 11.55
CA TYR A 338 5.25 31.27 10.57
C TYR A 338 6.60 31.74 11.12
N LEU A 339 7.66 31.61 10.31
CA LEU A 339 9.05 31.87 10.70
C LEU A 339 9.24 33.23 11.39
N LEU A 340 8.59 34.29 10.88
CA LEU A 340 8.82 35.66 11.33
C LEU A 340 7.89 36.11 12.47
N GLY A 341 6.99 35.24 12.97
CA GLY A 341 6.12 35.59 14.08
C GLY A 341 4.66 35.18 13.90
N PRO A 342 3.72 35.91 14.52
CA PRO A 342 2.28 35.68 14.38
C PRO A 342 1.83 35.63 12.92
N ALA A 343 1.03 34.62 12.57
CA ALA A 343 0.59 34.41 11.19
C ALA A 343 -0.73 35.09 10.83
N THR A 344 -1.51 35.58 11.80
CA THR A 344 -2.92 35.99 11.63
C THR A 344 -3.15 36.96 10.46
N ASP A 345 -2.28 37.96 10.32
CA ASP A 345 -2.37 39.02 9.31
C ASP A 345 -1.54 38.74 8.05
N GLU A 346 -0.80 37.62 8.03
CA GLU A 346 0.01 37.26 6.88
C GLU A 346 -0.86 36.96 5.66
N LYS A 347 -0.31 37.28 4.49
CA LYS A 347 -0.92 37.06 3.18
C LYS A 347 0.04 36.29 2.29
N ASP A 348 -0.53 35.55 1.35
CA ASP A 348 0.17 34.77 0.35
C ASP A 348 1.19 33.79 0.97
N ALA A 349 0.81 33.13 2.07
CA ALA A 349 1.65 32.08 2.67
C ALA A 349 1.74 30.81 1.80
N ARG A 350 0.90 30.73 0.76
CA ARG A 350 0.81 29.64 -0.23
C ARG A 350 0.52 28.29 0.44
N ILE A 351 -0.37 28.31 1.43
CA ILE A 351 -0.85 27.14 2.16
C ILE A 351 -2.28 26.85 1.75
N LEU A 352 -2.56 25.60 1.37
CA LEU A 352 -3.90 25.07 1.19
C LEU A 352 -4.17 24.04 2.28
N LEU A 353 -5.29 24.20 2.99
CA LEU A 353 -5.74 23.29 4.06
C LEU A 353 -7.08 22.65 3.69
N LYS A 354 -7.20 21.33 3.85
CA LYS A 354 -8.44 20.60 3.59
C LYS A 354 -8.57 19.38 4.50
N PHE A 355 -9.67 19.26 5.26
CA PHE A 355 -9.93 18.10 6.12
C PHE A 355 -8.76 17.73 7.05
N ASN A 356 -8.02 18.71 7.60
CA ASN A 356 -6.99 18.43 8.61
C ASN A 356 -7.56 18.54 10.03
N ALA A 357 -7.02 17.76 10.96
CA ALA A 357 -7.22 17.93 12.39
C ALA A 357 -6.11 18.81 12.96
N LEU A 358 -6.46 20.03 13.37
CA LEU A 358 -5.51 21.06 13.80
C LEU A 358 -5.90 21.60 15.17
N LYS A 359 -4.91 22.02 15.96
CA LYS A 359 -5.14 22.76 17.21
C LYS A 359 -5.17 24.26 16.90
N LEU A 360 -6.34 24.85 16.68
CA LEU A 360 -6.47 26.24 16.22
C LEU A 360 -6.49 27.28 17.36
N SER A 361 -6.71 26.84 18.61
CA SER A 361 -6.81 27.71 19.79
C SER A 361 -5.96 27.22 20.97
N GLY A 362 -5.85 28.07 22.00
CA GLY A 362 -5.00 27.84 23.17
C GLY A 362 -3.61 28.48 23.08
N SER A 363 -2.86 28.45 24.19
CA SER A 363 -1.54 29.08 24.32
C SER A 363 -0.37 28.17 23.94
N ASN A 364 -0.56 26.85 23.99
CA ASN A 364 0.50 25.85 23.75
C ASN A 364 0.11 24.96 22.56
N GLU A 365 1.09 24.63 21.72
CA GLU A 365 0.95 23.85 20.48
C GLU A 365 -0.09 24.42 19.50
N LYS A 366 -0.36 25.73 19.53
CA LYS A 366 -1.25 26.33 18.55
C LYS A 366 -0.69 26.09 17.14
N CYS A 367 -1.53 25.66 16.21
CA CYS A 367 -1.24 25.71 14.78
C CYS A 367 -1.54 27.13 14.30
N ASP A 368 -0.54 28.00 14.38
CA ASP A 368 -0.67 29.39 14.00
C ASP A 368 -0.67 29.51 12.48
N MET A 369 -1.80 29.92 11.92
CA MET A 369 -2.07 29.97 10.48
C MET A 369 -2.63 31.34 10.07
N PRO A 370 -2.42 31.77 8.82
CA PRO A 370 -3.01 33.00 8.32
C PRO A 370 -4.53 32.91 8.21
N SER A 371 -5.24 34.00 8.51
CA SER A 371 -6.71 34.01 8.50
C SER A 371 -7.30 33.66 7.14
N GLU A 372 -6.59 33.96 6.04
CA GLU A 372 -7.00 33.62 4.67
C GLU A 372 -6.99 32.11 4.38
N THR A 373 -6.22 31.32 5.14
CA THR A 373 -6.13 29.85 4.97
C THR A 373 -7.24 29.11 5.72
N LEU A 374 -7.95 29.82 6.61
CA LEU A 374 -9.05 29.33 7.44
C LEU A 374 -10.30 30.23 7.27
N PRO A 375 -10.86 30.33 6.05
CA PRO A 375 -12.08 31.11 5.83
C PRO A 375 -13.27 30.48 6.58
N SER A 376 -14.32 31.29 6.82
CA SER A 376 -15.57 30.80 7.40
C SER A 376 -16.12 29.60 6.62
N GLY A 377 -16.43 28.50 7.31
CA GLY A 377 -16.94 27.27 6.69
C GLY A 377 -15.87 26.34 6.12
N HIS A 378 -14.60 26.50 6.50
CA HIS A 378 -13.54 25.57 6.13
C HIS A 378 -13.83 24.13 6.56
N THR A 379 -13.19 23.15 5.91
CA THR A 379 -13.38 21.72 6.20
C THR A 379 -12.46 21.15 7.27
N ASN A 380 -11.50 21.92 7.79
CA ASN A 380 -10.60 21.47 8.85
C ASN A 380 -11.32 21.36 10.20
N ILE A 381 -10.93 20.38 11.03
CA ILE A 381 -11.47 20.11 12.36
C ILE A 381 -10.56 20.75 13.41
N ASP A 382 -11.13 21.60 14.27
CA ASP A 382 -10.43 22.13 15.44
C ASP A 382 -10.48 21.11 16.59
N VAL A 383 -9.33 20.55 16.93
CA VAL A 383 -9.19 19.56 18.01
C VAL A 383 -8.67 20.17 19.32
N SER A 384 -8.71 21.50 19.47
CA SER A 384 -8.16 22.20 20.65
C SER A 384 -8.79 21.82 21.98
N SER A 385 -10.04 21.34 21.99
CA SER A 385 -10.76 20.89 23.19
C SER A 385 -10.55 19.40 23.52
N LYS A 386 -9.80 18.67 22.69
CA LYS A 386 -9.60 17.22 22.80
C LYS A 386 -8.21 16.89 23.32
N VAL A 387 -8.06 15.68 23.84
CA VAL A 387 -6.76 15.07 24.15
C VAL A 387 -6.50 13.89 23.22
N LEU A 388 -5.22 13.54 23.01
CA LEU A 388 -4.80 12.49 22.08
C LEU A 388 -5.62 11.19 22.25
N THR A 389 -5.73 10.71 23.48
CA THR A 389 -6.35 9.42 23.79
C THR A 389 -7.86 9.37 23.56
N GLN A 390 -8.52 10.52 23.35
CA GLN A 390 -9.93 10.58 22.96
C GLN A 390 -10.11 10.30 21.47
N LEU A 391 -9.17 10.71 20.63
CA LEU A 391 -9.29 10.59 19.16
C LEU A 391 -8.40 9.52 18.55
N LEU A 392 -7.32 9.12 19.23
CA LEU A 392 -6.32 8.21 18.69
C LEU A 392 -5.92 7.12 19.69
N GLU A 393 -5.54 5.98 19.16
CA GLU A 393 -4.97 4.84 19.88
C GLU A 393 -3.66 4.40 19.22
N ARG A 394 -2.58 4.34 20.01
CA ARG A 394 -1.28 3.89 19.50
C ARG A 394 -1.18 2.36 19.49
N GLN A 395 -0.73 1.79 18.38
CA GLN A 395 -0.44 0.38 18.24
C GLN A 395 1.04 0.18 17.87
N GLU A 396 1.70 -0.75 18.56
CA GLU A 396 3.09 -1.11 18.27
C GLU A 396 3.20 -1.93 16.98
N SER A 397 4.42 -2.02 16.44
CA SER A 397 4.71 -2.86 15.28
C SER A 397 4.31 -4.32 15.53
N SER A 398 3.42 -4.84 14.68
CA SER A 398 3.01 -6.25 14.65
C SER A 398 2.46 -6.61 13.26
N GLU A 399 2.11 -7.87 13.05
CA GLU A 399 1.53 -8.31 11.77
C GLU A 399 0.21 -7.56 11.42
N SER A 400 -0.61 -7.20 12.42
CA SER A 400 -1.86 -6.43 12.19
C SER A 400 -1.63 -4.96 11.81
N THR A 401 -0.42 -4.44 12.06
CA THR A 401 -0.03 -3.08 11.68
C THR A 401 0.92 -3.07 10.47
N SER A 402 1.01 -4.18 9.75
CA SER A 402 1.97 -4.39 8.65
C SER A 402 3.42 -4.15 9.09
N PHE A 403 3.74 -4.54 10.33
CA PHE A 403 5.05 -4.39 10.97
C PHE A 403 5.53 -2.94 11.14
N LEU A 404 4.62 -1.97 11.12
CA LEU A 404 4.90 -0.56 11.37
C LEU A 404 4.11 -0.05 12.58
N PRO A 405 4.69 0.75 13.49
CA PRO A 405 3.93 1.40 14.56
C PRO A 405 2.98 2.47 14.00
N ILE A 406 1.74 2.50 14.48
CA ILE A 406 0.68 3.36 13.93
C ILE A 406 -0.20 3.97 15.02
N TYR A 407 -1.01 4.96 14.64
CA TYR A 407 -2.10 5.48 15.47
C TYR A 407 -3.41 5.27 14.72
N TYR A 408 -4.33 4.55 15.35
CA TYR A 408 -5.68 4.36 14.85
C TYR A 408 -6.56 5.53 15.26
N PRO A 409 -7.33 6.14 14.34
CA PRO A 409 -8.42 7.02 14.73
C PRO A 409 -9.45 6.21 15.52
N LYS A 410 -10.07 6.84 16.52
CA LYS A 410 -11.19 6.28 17.28
C LYS A 410 -12.50 6.79 16.71
N ASN A 411 -13.46 5.89 16.59
CA ASN A 411 -14.83 6.22 16.23
C ASN A 411 -15.68 6.27 17.51
N ASN A 412 -15.88 7.47 18.04
CA ASN A 412 -16.74 7.73 19.20
C ASN A 412 -18.17 8.10 18.78
N GLN A 413 -18.47 8.08 17.47
CA GLN A 413 -19.72 8.52 16.87
C GLN A 413 -20.04 10.00 17.17
N GLN A 414 -19.01 10.84 17.19
CA GLN A 414 -19.11 12.29 17.42
C GLN A 414 -18.73 13.07 16.16
N SER A 415 -19.30 14.27 16.00
CA SER A 415 -19.04 15.14 14.84
C SER A 415 -17.61 15.68 14.75
N ASP A 416 -16.83 15.53 15.82
CA ASP A 416 -15.43 15.93 15.93
C ASP A 416 -14.47 14.74 16.01
N ASP A 417 -14.96 13.54 15.67
CA ASP A 417 -14.11 12.38 15.38
C ASP A 417 -13.30 12.58 14.09
N LEU A 418 -12.31 11.72 13.93
CA LEU A 418 -11.41 11.73 12.76
C LEU A 418 -11.79 10.69 11.72
N VAL A 419 -12.93 10.01 11.92
CA VAL A 419 -13.41 8.91 11.09
C VAL A 419 -14.52 9.42 10.17
N ASP A 420 -14.51 9.02 8.90
CA ASP A 420 -15.51 9.36 7.87
C ASP A 420 -15.77 10.86 7.62
N VAL A 421 -14.73 11.70 7.63
CA VAL A 421 -14.92 13.17 7.68
C VAL A 421 -15.35 13.82 6.35
N ASP A 422 -15.15 13.15 5.21
CA ASP A 422 -15.42 13.67 3.86
C ASP A 422 -16.74 13.14 3.28
N LEU A 423 -17.85 13.45 3.95
CA LEU A 423 -19.18 12.92 3.62
C LEU A 423 -19.59 13.19 2.17
N LYS A 424 -19.17 14.34 1.61
CA LYS A 424 -19.50 14.78 0.25
C LYS A 424 -18.47 14.33 -0.80
N ASN A 425 -17.43 13.59 -0.42
CA ASN A 425 -16.33 13.19 -1.28
C ASN A 425 -15.68 14.37 -2.04
N GLU A 426 -15.59 15.52 -1.37
CA GLU A 426 -15.01 16.74 -1.92
C GLU A 426 -13.49 16.72 -1.78
N GLY A 427 -12.98 15.99 -0.79
CA GLY A 427 -11.60 15.88 -0.30
C GLY A 427 -10.65 15.10 -1.19
N GLY A 428 -10.98 13.84 -1.47
CA GLY A 428 -10.15 12.88 -2.19
C GLY A 428 -8.91 12.43 -1.40
N CYS A 429 -9.08 11.55 -0.41
CA CYS A 429 -7.96 10.93 0.32
C CYS A 429 -7.10 9.99 -0.55
N SER A 430 -6.04 9.44 0.04
CA SER A 430 -5.20 8.42 -0.58
C SER A 430 -6.01 7.16 -0.89
N SER A 431 -5.62 6.37 -1.90
CA SER A 431 -6.33 5.12 -2.23
C SER A 431 -6.05 4.00 -1.24
N PHE A 432 -4.97 4.11 -0.47
CA PHE A 432 -4.53 3.12 0.51
C PHE A 432 -4.15 3.80 1.82
N ASP A 433 -4.24 3.11 2.93
CA ASP A 433 -3.71 3.54 4.22
C ASP A 433 -2.23 3.10 4.41
N GLN A 434 -1.63 3.40 5.56
CA GLN A 434 -0.25 3.04 5.88
C GLN A 434 0.01 1.52 5.88
N ARG A 435 -1.02 0.71 6.20
CA ARG A 435 -0.97 -0.75 6.18
C ARG A 435 -1.17 -1.32 4.77
N ARG A 436 -1.34 -0.44 3.77
CA ARG A 436 -1.66 -0.74 2.36
C ARG A 436 -3.05 -1.33 2.17
N LEU A 437 -3.95 -1.05 3.10
CA LEU A 437 -5.36 -1.42 2.99
C LEU A 437 -6.09 -0.34 2.21
N ILE A 438 -7.01 -0.74 1.32
CA ILE A 438 -7.75 0.21 0.49
C ILE A 438 -8.59 1.15 1.34
N ARG A 439 -8.54 2.46 1.02
CA ARG A 439 -9.54 3.43 1.47
C ARG A 439 -10.65 3.47 0.45
N SER A 440 -11.78 2.85 0.76
CA SER A 440 -12.91 2.82 -0.16
C SER A 440 -13.71 4.10 -0.06
N SER A 441 -13.29 5.16 -0.76
CA SER A 441 -14.03 6.42 -0.84
C SER A 441 -15.08 6.44 -1.97
N SER A 442 -15.01 5.48 -2.89
CA SER A 442 -15.78 5.36 -4.12
C SER A 442 -16.61 4.07 -4.16
N SER A 443 -17.83 4.11 -3.64
CA SER A 443 -18.88 3.21 -4.10
C SER A 443 -19.39 3.74 -5.45
N SER A 444 -18.82 3.29 -6.56
CA SER A 444 -19.13 3.80 -7.91
C SER A 444 -20.44 3.27 -8.50
N THR A 445 -21.50 3.09 -7.70
CA THR A 445 -22.88 2.95 -8.19
C THR A 445 -23.85 3.45 -7.13
N ASP A 446 -24.93 4.12 -7.56
CA ASP A 446 -26.07 4.52 -6.75
C ASP A 446 -26.43 3.46 -5.69
N GLN A 447 -26.19 3.79 -4.42
CA GLN A 447 -26.66 2.99 -3.29
C GLN A 447 -27.64 3.85 -2.48
N THR A 448 -28.91 3.65 -2.76
CA THR A 448 -29.97 3.92 -1.78
C THR A 448 -29.85 2.87 -0.67
N ILE A 449 -29.00 3.11 0.34
CA ILE A 449 -29.07 2.55 1.71
C ILE A 449 -28.09 3.33 2.60
N ASP A 450 -28.61 3.92 3.67
CA ASP A 450 -27.87 4.40 4.84
C ASP A 450 -27.02 3.26 5.43
N ASN A 451 -25.71 3.50 5.66
CA ASN A 451 -24.79 2.80 6.58
C ASN A 451 -23.55 2.05 6.02
N SER A 452 -23.16 2.10 4.74
CA SER A 452 -22.01 1.30 4.26
C SER A 452 -20.89 2.01 3.49
N ASN A 453 -20.93 3.33 3.32
CA ASN A 453 -19.83 4.03 2.62
C ASN A 453 -18.73 4.36 3.63
N ASN A 454 -17.58 3.68 3.52
CA ASN A 454 -16.35 4.18 4.13
C ASN A 454 -16.10 5.58 3.53
N LYS A 455 -15.87 6.57 4.37
CA LYS A 455 -15.41 7.88 3.93
C LYS A 455 -14.02 8.09 4.50
N CYS A 456 -13.24 8.91 3.82
CA CYS A 456 -11.85 9.15 4.18
C CYS A 456 -11.69 9.55 5.66
N ASP A 457 -10.89 8.78 6.39
CA ASP A 457 -10.43 9.14 7.72
C ASP A 457 -9.30 10.18 7.65
N ILE A 458 -9.19 11.04 8.67
CA ILE A 458 -8.03 11.92 8.88
C ILE A 458 -6.92 11.11 9.56
N GLY A 459 -5.72 11.15 8.98
CA GLY A 459 -4.55 10.42 9.48
C GLY A 459 -4.10 9.31 8.54
N SER A 460 -3.08 8.56 8.98
CA SER A 460 -2.37 7.56 8.18
C SER A 460 -3.07 6.22 8.05
N VAL A 461 -4.05 5.94 8.91
CA VAL A 461 -4.80 4.68 8.95
C VAL A 461 -6.27 4.95 8.63
N GLU A 462 -6.93 3.97 8.04
CA GLU A 462 -8.38 3.95 7.82
C GLU A 462 -9.00 2.87 8.69
N GLN A 463 -10.12 3.13 9.35
CA GLN A 463 -10.91 2.07 9.98
C GLN A 463 -11.70 1.29 8.93
N ASN A 464 -11.40 0.00 8.77
CA ASN A 464 -12.12 -0.80 7.78
C ASN A 464 -13.51 -1.20 8.27
N LYS A 465 -14.54 -0.69 7.61
CA LYS A 465 -15.89 -1.28 7.73
C LYS A 465 -16.11 -2.31 6.63
N LEU A 466 -17.00 -3.25 6.93
CA LEU A 466 -17.50 -4.19 5.94
C LEU A 466 -18.11 -3.39 4.78
N ALA A 467 -17.55 -3.57 3.59
CA ALA A 467 -17.99 -2.85 2.41
C ALA A 467 -17.87 -3.74 1.17
N ILE A 468 -18.60 -3.35 0.13
CA ILE A 468 -18.66 -4.06 -1.14
C ILE A 468 -18.05 -3.17 -2.21
N ILE A 469 -17.04 -3.68 -2.90
CA ILE A 469 -16.48 -3.03 -4.08
C ILE A 469 -17.13 -3.66 -5.31
N THR A 470 -18.07 -2.93 -5.89
CA THR A 470 -18.51 -3.15 -7.26
C THR A 470 -17.38 -2.65 -8.16
N THR A 471 -16.74 -3.53 -8.93
CA THR A 471 -15.55 -3.22 -9.75
C THR A 471 -15.69 -1.90 -10.52
N GLU A 472 -14.83 -0.93 -10.18
CA GLU A 472 -14.74 0.45 -10.71
C GLU A 472 -14.31 0.59 -12.18
N GLY A 473 -14.47 -0.45 -13.00
CA GLY A 473 -14.17 -0.37 -14.43
C GLY A 473 -15.36 0.00 -15.30
N ASP A 474 -16.58 -0.16 -14.80
CA ASP A 474 -17.68 -0.40 -15.72
C ASP A 474 -19.07 -0.20 -15.08
N ALA A 475 -19.41 1.05 -14.78
CA ALA A 475 -20.83 1.44 -14.89
C ALA A 475 -21.42 1.04 -16.28
N THR A 476 -20.54 0.75 -17.26
CA THR A 476 -20.78 0.25 -18.61
C THR A 476 -20.64 -1.28 -18.85
N SER A 477 -20.16 -2.14 -17.93
CA SER A 477 -20.17 -3.61 -18.12
C SER A 477 -20.93 -4.31 -17.02
N SER A 478 -22.13 -4.72 -17.40
CA SER A 478 -22.83 -5.80 -16.73
C SER A 478 -21.98 -7.05 -16.66
N ILE A 479 -22.13 -7.80 -15.58
CA ILE A 479 -21.67 -9.19 -15.52
C ILE A 479 -22.44 -10.00 -16.57
N VAL A 480 -21.75 -10.77 -17.42
CA VAL A 480 -22.36 -11.52 -18.52
C VAL A 480 -22.24 -13.02 -18.26
N ASN A 481 -23.25 -13.79 -18.67
CA ASN A 481 -23.14 -15.25 -18.66
C ASN A 481 -22.05 -15.74 -19.63
N SER A 482 -21.27 -16.70 -19.18
CA SER A 482 -20.23 -17.36 -19.97
C SER A 482 -20.60 -18.82 -20.25
N SER A 483 -19.94 -19.45 -21.21
CA SER A 483 -20.09 -20.89 -21.46
C SER A 483 -19.82 -21.69 -20.18
N LEU A 484 -20.79 -22.51 -19.77
CA LEU A 484 -20.67 -23.38 -18.59
C LEU A 484 -19.60 -24.44 -18.80
N THR A 485 -19.44 -24.92 -20.03
CA THR A 485 -18.36 -25.83 -20.43
C THR A 485 -17.00 -25.16 -20.24
N GLU A 486 -16.83 -23.92 -20.66
CA GLU A 486 -15.58 -23.19 -20.45
C GLU A 486 -15.30 -22.93 -18.95
N LEU A 487 -16.33 -22.59 -18.17
CA LEU A 487 -16.20 -22.38 -16.73
C LEU A 487 -15.78 -23.68 -16.02
N LEU A 488 -16.43 -24.80 -16.32
CA LEU A 488 -16.06 -26.11 -15.77
C LEU A 488 -14.65 -26.54 -16.21
N ASN A 489 -14.27 -26.27 -17.46
CA ASN A 489 -12.91 -26.54 -17.95
C ASN A 489 -11.87 -25.70 -17.19
N LYS A 490 -12.16 -24.44 -16.85
CA LYS A 490 -11.27 -23.62 -16.02
C LYS A 490 -11.09 -24.20 -14.63
N TYR A 491 -12.16 -24.64 -13.98
CA TYR A 491 -12.08 -25.29 -12.67
C TYR A 491 -11.29 -26.60 -12.75
N GLN A 492 -11.53 -27.43 -13.77
CA GLN A 492 -10.76 -28.66 -14.00
C GLN A 492 -9.26 -28.38 -14.22
N LEU A 493 -8.91 -27.37 -15.02
CA LEU A 493 -7.53 -26.92 -15.19
C LEU A 493 -6.91 -26.49 -13.85
N GLY A 494 -7.66 -25.82 -12.98
CA GLY A 494 -7.23 -25.48 -11.63
C GLY A 494 -6.94 -26.71 -10.77
N ILE A 495 -7.80 -27.74 -10.83
CA ILE A 495 -7.59 -29.04 -10.16
C ILE A 495 -6.29 -29.69 -10.66
N ASP A 496 -6.14 -29.81 -11.97
CA ASP A 496 -5.03 -30.50 -12.61
C ASP A 496 -3.70 -29.81 -12.31
N GLN A 497 -3.66 -28.48 -12.43
CA GLN A 497 -2.48 -27.67 -12.12
C GLN A 497 -2.11 -27.79 -10.64
N THR A 498 -3.07 -27.67 -9.73
CA THR A 498 -2.79 -27.75 -8.30
C THR A 498 -2.27 -29.14 -7.90
N LYS A 499 -2.79 -30.22 -8.51
CA LYS A 499 -2.28 -31.59 -8.32
C LYS A 499 -0.86 -31.74 -8.87
N ALA A 500 -0.55 -31.14 -10.02
CA ALA A 500 0.79 -31.13 -10.57
C ALA A 500 1.79 -30.37 -9.67
N ASP A 501 1.38 -29.23 -9.12
CA ASP A 501 2.20 -28.43 -8.21
C ASP A 501 2.45 -29.18 -6.89
N LEU A 502 1.43 -29.84 -6.32
CA LEU A 502 1.57 -30.71 -5.13
C LEU A 502 2.54 -31.88 -5.35
N ALA A 503 2.64 -32.40 -6.58
CA ALA A 503 3.57 -33.47 -6.92
C ALA A 503 5.01 -32.96 -7.17
N ASN A 504 5.21 -31.65 -7.30
CA ASN A 504 6.50 -31.05 -7.60
C ASN A 504 7.21 -30.60 -6.30
N PRO A 505 8.40 -31.15 -5.97
CA PRO A 505 9.15 -30.78 -4.76
C PRO A 505 9.51 -29.29 -4.65
N SER A 506 9.46 -28.53 -5.75
CA SER A 506 9.67 -27.08 -5.72
C SER A 506 8.59 -26.32 -4.95
N PHE A 507 7.42 -26.93 -4.69
CA PHE A 507 6.28 -26.31 -4.02
C PHE A 507 6.02 -26.85 -2.60
N THR A 508 6.99 -27.55 -1.99
CA THR A 508 6.81 -28.14 -0.65
C THR A 508 6.45 -27.11 0.41
N LEU A 509 6.96 -25.87 0.31
CA LEU A 509 6.59 -24.80 1.25
C LEU A 509 5.12 -24.38 1.12
N GLN A 510 4.54 -24.49 -0.08
CA GLN A 510 3.18 -24.08 -0.41
C GLN A 510 2.14 -25.19 -0.20
N GLU A 511 2.54 -26.39 0.26
CA GLU A 511 1.68 -27.58 0.31
C GLU A 511 0.34 -27.32 1.01
N ALA A 512 0.34 -26.62 2.15
CA ALA A 512 -0.88 -26.29 2.89
C ALA A 512 -1.83 -25.41 2.07
N ALA A 513 -1.30 -24.37 1.43
CA ALA A 513 -2.08 -23.46 0.58
C ALA A 513 -2.64 -24.19 -0.65
N LEU A 514 -1.83 -25.03 -1.29
CA LEU A 514 -2.23 -25.82 -2.46
C LEU A 514 -3.33 -26.83 -2.12
N LYS A 515 -3.31 -27.47 -0.95
CA LYS A 515 -4.39 -28.36 -0.51
C LYS A 515 -5.73 -27.62 -0.36
N ILE A 516 -5.71 -26.40 0.17
CA ILE A 516 -6.90 -25.56 0.27
C ILE A 516 -7.41 -25.17 -1.13
N ASN A 517 -6.52 -24.71 -2.00
CA ASN A 517 -6.89 -24.36 -3.38
C ASN A 517 -7.48 -25.55 -4.14
N LEU A 518 -6.90 -26.74 -3.98
CA LEU A 518 -7.40 -27.97 -4.58
C LEU A 518 -8.83 -28.28 -4.10
N SER A 519 -9.06 -28.25 -2.79
CA SER A 519 -10.39 -28.48 -2.22
C SER A 519 -11.40 -27.45 -2.73
N THR A 520 -11.01 -26.18 -2.89
CA THR A 520 -11.86 -25.14 -3.44
C THR A 520 -12.22 -25.43 -4.90
N PHE A 521 -11.22 -25.75 -5.75
CA PHE A 521 -11.48 -26.07 -7.16
C PHE A 521 -12.32 -27.34 -7.35
N GLU A 522 -12.08 -28.39 -6.56
CA GLU A 522 -12.88 -29.62 -6.59
C GLU A 522 -14.33 -29.35 -6.17
N ASN A 523 -14.55 -28.52 -5.14
CA ASN A 523 -15.88 -28.11 -4.74
C ASN A 523 -16.57 -27.28 -5.82
N LEU A 524 -15.89 -26.27 -6.39
CA LEU A 524 -16.42 -25.45 -7.48
C LEU A 524 -16.82 -26.31 -8.67
N PHE A 525 -15.94 -27.20 -9.15
CA PHE A 525 -16.24 -28.08 -10.27
C PHE A 525 -17.46 -28.97 -10.01
N LYS A 526 -17.47 -29.67 -8.86
CA LYS A 526 -18.56 -30.58 -8.49
C LYS A 526 -19.88 -29.83 -8.32
N GLN A 527 -19.89 -28.78 -7.50
CA GLN A 527 -21.11 -28.08 -7.14
C GLN A 527 -21.65 -27.24 -8.30
N THR A 528 -20.82 -26.71 -9.19
CA THR A 528 -21.32 -25.98 -10.38
C THR A 528 -22.05 -26.95 -11.30
N LYS A 529 -21.51 -28.17 -11.48
CA LYS A 529 -22.15 -29.23 -12.26
C LYS A 529 -23.49 -29.70 -11.67
N GLU A 530 -23.58 -29.79 -10.35
CA GLU A 530 -24.81 -30.18 -9.65
C GLU A 530 -25.90 -29.09 -9.66
N ASN A 531 -25.51 -27.82 -9.86
CA ASN A 531 -26.41 -26.66 -9.78
C ASN A 531 -26.53 -25.91 -11.12
N LEU A 532 -26.34 -26.59 -12.25
CA LEU A 532 -26.41 -25.97 -13.58
C LEU A 532 -27.77 -25.30 -13.82
N LYS A 533 -27.70 -24.06 -14.31
CA LYS A 533 -28.83 -23.26 -14.78
C LYS A 533 -28.54 -22.82 -16.20
N TYR A 534 -29.51 -22.98 -17.09
CA TYR A 534 -29.38 -22.49 -18.46
C TYR A 534 -29.13 -20.97 -18.46
N ARG A 535 -28.10 -20.55 -19.19
CA ARG A 535 -27.57 -19.16 -19.20
C ARG A 535 -27.26 -18.58 -17.80
N GLY A 536 -27.03 -19.43 -16.80
CA GLY A 536 -26.76 -18.98 -15.45
C GLY A 536 -25.46 -18.18 -15.34
N ILE A 537 -25.51 -17.13 -14.53
CA ILE A 537 -24.36 -16.34 -14.09
C ILE A 537 -24.03 -16.76 -12.66
N TYR A 538 -22.78 -17.19 -12.45
CA TYR A 538 -22.27 -17.59 -11.15
C TYR A 538 -21.33 -16.50 -10.64
N VAL A 539 -21.76 -15.77 -9.62
CA VAL A 539 -21.02 -14.63 -9.07
C VAL A 539 -20.30 -15.06 -7.80
N ASP A 540 -18.98 -14.95 -7.83
CA ASP A 540 -18.10 -15.25 -6.70
C ASP A 540 -18.04 -14.06 -5.72
N LEU A 541 -18.25 -14.33 -4.43
CA LEU A 541 -18.02 -13.33 -3.37
C LEU A 541 -16.64 -13.58 -2.78
N LYS A 542 -15.72 -12.64 -3.01
CA LYS A 542 -14.31 -12.81 -2.68
C LYS A 542 -13.84 -11.74 -1.70
N ASN A 543 -12.97 -12.10 -0.76
CA ASN A 543 -12.24 -11.12 0.04
C ASN A 543 -11.41 -10.21 -0.90
N TYR A 544 -11.50 -8.89 -0.75
CA TYR A 544 -10.76 -7.95 -1.58
C TYR A 544 -9.24 -8.16 -1.52
N TYR A 545 -8.70 -8.44 -0.33
CA TYR A 545 -7.26 -8.65 -0.12
C TYR A 545 -6.79 -10.08 -0.42
N SER A 546 -7.67 -10.93 -0.95
CA SER A 546 -7.31 -12.28 -1.38
C SER A 546 -6.60 -12.24 -2.74
N ASP A 547 -5.50 -12.97 -2.86
CA ASP A 547 -4.78 -13.14 -4.13
C ASP A 547 -5.28 -14.36 -4.91
N PHE A 548 -6.09 -15.22 -4.29
CA PHE A 548 -6.61 -16.42 -4.92
C PHE A 548 -7.52 -16.09 -6.11
N ASN A 549 -7.24 -16.68 -7.28
CA ASN A 549 -8.05 -16.51 -8.48
C ASN A 549 -8.51 -17.88 -8.98
N ASN A 550 -9.81 -18.13 -8.93
CA ASN A 550 -10.43 -19.36 -9.41
C ASN A 550 -10.71 -19.35 -10.93
N GLY A 551 -10.36 -18.28 -11.65
CA GLY A 551 -10.60 -18.13 -13.08
C GLY A 551 -12.03 -17.75 -13.45
N ASN A 552 -12.93 -17.62 -12.47
CA ASN A 552 -14.24 -17.01 -12.66
C ASN A 552 -14.06 -15.50 -12.86
N ILE A 553 -14.59 -15.00 -13.96
CA ILE A 553 -14.53 -13.57 -14.30
C ILE A 553 -15.61 -12.77 -13.56
N ASN A 554 -16.69 -13.44 -13.14
CA ASN A 554 -17.84 -12.86 -12.49
C ASN A 554 -17.60 -12.89 -10.98
N LYS A 555 -17.01 -11.83 -10.45
CA LYS A 555 -16.63 -11.73 -9.03
C LYS A 555 -16.99 -10.37 -8.46
N VAL A 556 -17.31 -10.35 -7.18
CA VAL A 556 -17.47 -9.13 -6.40
C VAL A 556 -16.55 -9.19 -5.19
N ASN A 557 -15.85 -8.10 -4.95
CA ASN A 557 -14.89 -8.03 -3.86
C ASN A 557 -15.54 -7.43 -2.60
N ILE A 558 -15.29 -8.07 -1.47
CA ILE A 558 -15.76 -7.66 -0.15
C ILE A 558 -14.57 -7.15 0.64
N ILE A 559 -14.63 -5.90 1.09
CA ILE A 559 -13.68 -5.35 2.05
C ILE A 559 -14.02 -5.96 3.42
N PRO A 560 -13.05 -6.59 4.11
CA PRO A 560 -13.29 -7.18 5.41
C PRO A 560 -13.61 -6.14 6.48
N TYR A 561 -14.34 -6.57 7.50
CA TYR A 561 -14.61 -5.79 8.70
C TYR A 561 -13.39 -5.77 9.63
N GLU A 562 -13.13 -4.64 10.27
CA GLU A 562 -12.18 -4.48 11.36
C GLU A 562 -12.93 -4.29 12.69
N ASP A 563 -12.56 -5.09 13.70
CA ASP A 563 -13.23 -5.05 15.00
C ASP A 563 -12.74 -3.90 15.91
N ILE A 564 -13.34 -3.79 17.10
CA ILE A 564 -13.00 -2.76 18.08
C ILE A 564 -11.55 -2.83 18.59
N ASN A 565 -10.87 -3.97 18.41
CA ASN A 565 -9.47 -4.16 18.78
C ASN A 565 -8.53 -3.97 17.58
N HIS A 566 -9.02 -3.39 16.47
CA HIS A 566 -8.29 -3.19 15.22
C HIS A 566 -7.81 -4.51 14.59
N VAL A 567 -8.56 -5.60 14.81
CA VAL A 567 -8.31 -6.88 14.16
C VAL A 567 -9.20 -7.00 12.93
N ILE A 568 -8.56 -7.11 11.76
CA ILE A 568 -9.27 -7.41 10.52
C ILE A 568 -9.80 -8.84 10.59
N ILE A 569 -11.07 -9.00 10.22
CA ILE A 569 -11.75 -10.28 10.08
C ILE A 569 -11.94 -10.55 8.58
N PRO A 570 -11.03 -11.32 7.96
CA PRO A 570 -11.09 -11.65 6.53
C PRO A 570 -12.46 -12.18 6.12
N PHE A 571 -12.93 -11.73 4.95
CA PHE A 571 -14.21 -12.21 4.43
C PHE A 571 -14.12 -13.70 4.08
N LYS A 572 -14.93 -14.51 4.75
CA LYS A 572 -15.17 -15.92 4.46
C LYS A 572 -16.67 -16.14 4.43
N PRO A 573 -17.27 -16.62 3.32
CA PRO A 573 -18.73 -16.75 3.20
C PRO A 573 -19.40 -17.49 4.36
N ASP A 574 -18.73 -18.49 4.96
CA ASP A 574 -19.26 -19.24 6.09
C ASP A 574 -19.53 -18.39 7.34
N ASN A 575 -18.85 -17.25 7.48
CA ASN A 575 -19.01 -16.33 8.61
C ASN A 575 -20.20 -15.38 8.42
N TYR A 576 -20.87 -15.39 7.27
CA TYR A 576 -21.91 -14.45 6.90
C TYR A 576 -23.21 -15.16 6.50
N ASP A 577 -24.34 -14.53 6.78
CA ASP A 577 -25.60 -14.82 6.10
C ASP A 577 -25.66 -13.96 4.84
N ILE A 578 -26.05 -14.55 3.71
CA ILE A 578 -26.15 -13.86 2.43
C ILE A 578 -27.62 -13.84 2.02
N ASP A 579 -28.24 -12.67 2.09
CA ASP A 579 -29.61 -12.45 1.62
C ASP A 579 -29.58 -11.90 0.20
N VAL A 580 -30.42 -12.46 -0.69
CA VAL A 580 -30.46 -12.06 -2.11
C VAL A 580 -31.91 -11.78 -2.50
N LYS A 581 -32.11 -10.64 -3.17
CA LYS A 581 -33.43 -10.20 -3.62
C LYS A 581 -33.36 -9.74 -5.08
N VAL A 582 -34.30 -10.25 -5.89
CA VAL A 582 -34.52 -9.77 -7.26
C VAL A 582 -35.05 -8.33 -7.20
N ILE A 583 -34.44 -7.45 -7.99
CA ILE A 583 -34.96 -6.09 -8.21
C ILE A 583 -35.84 -6.09 -9.46
N GLY A 584 -35.34 -6.64 -10.57
CA GLY A 584 -36.08 -6.70 -11.82
C GLY A 584 -35.23 -6.41 -13.05
N LYS A 585 -35.88 -5.95 -14.12
CA LYS A 585 -35.26 -5.69 -15.43
C LYS A 585 -35.45 -4.24 -15.85
N GLY A 586 -34.40 -3.62 -16.40
CA GLY A 586 -34.43 -2.26 -16.96
C GLY A 586 -33.07 -1.79 -17.52
N GLN A 587 -33.02 -0.63 -18.15
CA GLN A 587 -31.77 -0.06 -18.69
C GLN A 587 -30.84 0.47 -17.58
N THR A 588 -31.43 0.93 -16.49
CA THR A 588 -30.76 1.42 -15.28
C THR A 588 -31.40 0.81 -14.04
N LEU A 589 -30.76 0.96 -12.88
CA LEU A 589 -31.31 0.47 -11.62
C LEU A 589 -32.65 1.17 -11.28
N GLU A 590 -32.77 2.46 -11.57
CA GLU A 590 -33.94 3.30 -11.26
C GLU A 590 -35.12 2.98 -12.18
N THR A 591 -34.83 2.51 -13.40
CA THR A 591 -35.85 2.10 -14.38
C THR A 591 -36.20 0.61 -14.29
N ALA A 592 -35.52 -0.13 -13.41
CA ALA A 592 -35.78 -1.55 -13.24
C ALA A 592 -37.17 -1.80 -12.66
N THR A 593 -37.95 -2.64 -13.34
CA THR A 593 -39.29 -3.06 -12.89
C THR A 593 -39.29 -4.53 -12.52
N GLU A 594 -40.05 -4.88 -11.47
CA GLU A 594 -40.15 -6.27 -11.02
C GLU A 594 -40.66 -7.14 -12.18
N ASP A 595 -40.02 -8.29 -12.37
CA ASP A 595 -40.47 -9.26 -13.35
C ASP A 595 -41.80 -9.86 -12.89
N GLU A 596 -42.91 -9.42 -13.48
CA GLU A 596 -44.27 -9.86 -13.13
C GLU A 596 -44.43 -11.39 -13.21
N ALA A 597 -43.75 -12.03 -14.18
CA ALA A 597 -43.74 -13.48 -14.35
C ALA A 597 -42.88 -14.19 -13.29
N LYS A 598 -42.09 -13.43 -12.51
CA LYS A 598 -41.12 -13.90 -11.51
C LYS A 598 -40.17 -14.96 -12.08
N SER A 599 -39.82 -14.81 -13.36
CA SER A 599 -38.98 -15.72 -14.12
C SER A 599 -37.49 -15.47 -13.87
N LEU A 600 -37.09 -14.22 -13.57
CA LEU A 600 -35.77 -13.88 -13.06
C LEU A 600 -35.59 -14.46 -11.66
N LYS A 601 -34.53 -15.26 -11.49
CA LYS A 601 -34.10 -15.85 -10.23
C LYS A 601 -32.73 -15.30 -9.85
N CYS A 602 -32.58 -15.03 -8.57
CA CYS A 602 -31.33 -14.60 -7.97
C CYS A 602 -31.21 -15.22 -6.59
N GLU A 603 -30.32 -16.18 -6.45
CA GLU A 603 -30.32 -17.10 -5.32
C GLU A 603 -28.90 -17.28 -4.79
N TRP A 604 -28.73 -17.26 -3.47
CA TRP A 604 -27.49 -17.69 -2.84
C TRP A 604 -27.42 -19.22 -2.79
N ASN A 605 -26.35 -19.78 -3.35
CA ASN A 605 -26.09 -21.21 -3.23
C ASN A 605 -25.01 -21.45 -2.16
N PRO A 606 -25.37 -21.97 -0.97
CA PRO A 606 -24.43 -22.13 0.14
C PRO A 606 -23.34 -23.18 -0.14
N SER A 607 -23.61 -24.20 -0.95
CA SER A 607 -22.62 -25.23 -1.29
C SER A 607 -21.55 -24.70 -2.25
N LEU A 608 -21.94 -23.84 -3.18
CA LEU A 608 -21.03 -23.15 -4.10
C LEU A 608 -20.35 -21.95 -3.48
N LYS A 609 -20.98 -21.34 -2.47
CA LYS A 609 -20.64 -20.02 -1.94
C LYS A 609 -20.70 -18.93 -3.03
N GLN A 610 -21.68 -19.02 -3.92
CA GLN A 610 -21.87 -18.12 -5.05
C GLN A 610 -23.33 -17.66 -5.15
N ILE A 611 -23.53 -16.46 -5.68
CA ILE A 611 -24.86 -15.99 -6.10
C ILE A 611 -25.09 -16.50 -7.53
N ILE A 612 -26.23 -17.13 -7.77
CA ILE A 612 -26.63 -17.62 -9.08
C ILE A 612 -27.78 -16.77 -9.60
N LEU A 613 -27.58 -16.16 -10.77
CA LEU A 613 -28.57 -15.37 -11.49
C LEU A 613 -28.93 -16.05 -12.79
N TYR A 614 -30.21 -16.29 -13.03
CA TYR A 614 -30.72 -16.94 -14.25
C TYR A 614 -32.19 -16.60 -14.47
N ARG A 615 -32.73 -16.97 -15.63
CA ARG A 615 -34.17 -16.87 -15.91
C ARG A 615 -34.76 -18.24 -16.20
N THR A 616 -36.00 -18.48 -15.78
CA THR A 616 -36.72 -19.74 -16.02
C THR A 616 -37.51 -19.74 -17.33
N ASP A 617 -37.65 -18.58 -17.97
CA ASP A 617 -38.33 -18.40 -19.26
C ASP A 617 -37.36 -18.40 -20.44
N ASP A 618 -36.06 -18.58 -20.17
CA ASP A 618 -34.96 -18.60 -21.14
C ASP A 618 -34.86 -17.33 -22.01
N THR A 619 -35.43 -16.20 -21.59
CA THR A 619 -35.36 -14.96 -22.36
C THR A 619 -34.00 -14.26 -22.15
N PRO A 620 -33.35 -13.76 -23.21
CA PRO A 620 -32.16 -12.93 -23.06
C PRO A 620 -32.54 -11.53 -22.55
N SER A 621 -31.58 -10.81 -21.97
CA SER A 621 -31.81 -9.46 -21.45
C SER A 621 -32.08 -8.44 -22.56
N GLY A 622 -31.45 -8.59 -23.73
CA GLY A 622 -31.58 -7.64 -24.84
C GLY A 622 -30.79 -6.35 -24.57
N ASP A 623 -31.43 -5.20 -24.73
CA ASP A 623 -30.85 -3.87 -24.43
C ASP A 623 -30.97 -3.47 -22.95
N ASP A 624 -31.73 -4.25 -22.15
CA ASP A 624 -31.88 -4.06 -20.72
C ASP A 624 -30.89 -4.92 -19.92
N PHE A 625 -30.83 -4.67 -18.61
CA PHE A 625 -30.08 -5.45 -17.64
C PHE A 625 -31.00 -6.06 -16.58
N GLU A 626 -30.59 -7.21 -16.06
CA GLU A 626 -31.19 -7.81 -14.86
C GLU A 626 -30.48 -7.28 -13.61
N PHE A 627 -31.24 -6.93 -12.58
CA PHE A 627 -30.71 -6.40 -11.33
C PHE A 627 -31.07 -7.28 -10.15
N CYS A 628 -30.05 -7.57 -9.33
CA CYS A 628 -30.23 -8.19 -8.02
C CYS A 628 -29.57 -7.37 -6.93
N LYS A 629 -30.25 -7.31 -5.79
CA LYS A 629 -29.70 -6.85 -4.52
C LYS A 629 -29.16 -8.04 -3.75
N TYR A 630 -28.03 -7.89 -3.09
CA TYR A 630 -27.56 -8.84 -2.10
C TYR A 630 -27.05 -8.13 -0.87
N THR A 631 -27.23 -8.73 0.30
CA THR A 631 -26.79 -8.20 1.58
C THR A 631 -25.98 -9.27 2.30
N VAL A 632 -24.73 -8.92 2.64
CA VAL A 632 -23.86 -9.74 3.48
C VAL A 632 -24.05 -9.31 4.93
N ILE A 633 -24.33 -10.25 5.83
CA ILE A 633 -24.63 -9.99 7.24
C ILE A 633 -23.71 -10.83 8.11
N LEU A 634 -22.91 -10.19 8.95
CA LEU A 634 -21.97 -10.91 9.81
C LEU A 634 -22.73 -11.73 10.87
N LYS A 635 -22.46 -13.05 10.95
CA LYS A 635 -23.18 -13.93 11.89
C LYS A 635 -22.87 -13.61 13.35
N SER A 636 -21.64 -13.21 13.67
CA SER A 636 -21.23 -12.86 15.03
C SER A 636 -21.81 -11.53 15.52
N ASN A 637 -22.18 -10.63 14.60
CA ASN A 637 -22.84 -9.37 14.91
C ASN A 637 -23.71 -8.93 13.74
N ARG A 638 -25.01 -9.20 13.86
CA ARG A 638 -26.03 -8.97 12.83
C ARG A 638 -26.24 -7.49 12.47
N ASN A 639 -25.72 -6.55 13.25
CA ASN A 639 -25.76 -5.11 12.92
C ASN A 639 -24.70 -4.72 11.88
N ILE A 640 -23.71 -5.59 11.64
CA ILE A 640 -22.67 -5.34 10.64
C ILE A 640 -23.14 -5.97 9.33
N THR A 641 -23.50 -5.11 8.40
CA THR A 641 -24.05 -5.49 7.10
C THR A 641 -23.45 -4.65 5.98
N ALA A 642 -23.32 -5.22 4.79
CA ALA A 642 -23.07 -4.46 3.57
C ALA A 642 -23.99 -4.94 2.46
N THR A 643 -24.49 -4.01 1.65
CA THR A 643 -25.38 -4.32 0.53
C THR A 643 -24.73 -3.93 -0.80
N GLY A 644 -24.89 -4.78 -1.80
CA GLY A 644 -24.44 -4.53 -3.16
C GLY A 644 -25.52 -4.80 -4.20
N ILE A 645 -25.26 -4.33 -5.42
CA ILE A 645 -26.11 -4.55 -6.59
C ILE A 645 -25.31 -5.33 -7.64
N ILE A 646 -25.90 -6.39 -8.17
CA ILE A 646 -25.43 -7.09 -9.36
C ILE A 646 -26.22 -6.53 -10.55
N LYS A 647 -25.50 -5.93 -11.50
CA LYS A 647 -26.00 -5.58 -12.83
C LYS A 647 -25.55 -6.67 -13.80
N ALA A 648 -26.51 -7.38 -14.41
CA ALA A 648 -26.24 -8.54 -15.23
C ALA A 648 -26.86 -8.46 -16.62
N SER A 649 -26.23 -9.10 -17.61
CA SER A 649 -26.77 -9.27 -18.96
C SER A 649 -26.75 -10.75 -19.32
N LEU A 650 -27.93 -11.30 -19.62
CA LEU A 650 -28.10 -12.66 -20.09
C LEU A 650 -28.13 -12.66 -21.62
N VAL A 651 -27.05 -13.13 -22.23
CA VAL A 651 -26.89 -13.21 -23.69
C VAL A 651 -26.99 -14.65 -24.19
N ASN A 652 -27.27 -14.79 -25.48
CA ASN A 652 -27.21 -16.09 -26.14
C ASN A 652 -25.75 -16.57 -26.22
N ILE A 653 -25.49 -17.77 -25.71
CA ILE A 653 -24.20 -18.44 -25.85
C ILE A 653 -24.33 -19.45 -27.00
N PRO A 654 -23.45 -19.40 -28.02
CA PRO A 654 -23.43 -20.42 -29.06
C PRO A 654 -23.28 -21.83 -28.48
N PRO A 655 -24.02 -22.83 -28.98
CA PRO A 655 -23.89 -24.20 -28.50
C PRO A 655 -22.47 -24.71 -28.73
N VAL A 656 -21.91 -25.39 -27.73
CA VAL A 656 -20.61 -26.07 -27.85
C VAL A 656 -20.88 -27.45 -28.44
N SER A 657 -20.55 -27.65 -29.72
CA SER A 657 -20.57 -28.97 -30.36
C SER A 657 -19.14 -29.48 -30.44
N GLU A 658 -18.87 -30.65 -29.86
CA GLU A 658 -17.68 -31.42 -30.26
C GLU A 658 -17.93 -32.05 -31.65
N ASN A 659 -16.86 -32.34 -32.40
CA ASN A 659 -16.96 -33.11 -33.64
C ASN A 659 -17.39 -34.54 -33.31
N ALA A 660 -18.70 -34.79 -33.26
CA ALA A 660 -19.25 -36.12 -33.07
C ALA A 660 -19.39 -36.83 -34.43
N THR A 661 -18.65 -37.91 -34.62
CA THR A 661 -18.87 -38.82 -35.76
C THR A 661 -20.02 -39.76 -35.41
N VAL A 662 -21.21 -39.51 -35.99
CA VAL A 662 -22.33 -40.44 -35.89
C VAL A 662 -22.21 -41.48 -37.01
N THR A 663 -21.90 -42.72 -36.64
CA THR A 663 -21.80 -43.83 -37.61
C THR A 663 -23.19 -44.45 -37.79
N PHE A 664 -23.81 -44.26 -38.95
CA PHE A 664 -25.07 -44.90 -39.30
C PHE A 664 -24.83 -46.34 -39.74
N LYS A 665 -25.48 -47.31 -39.07
CA LYS A 665 -25.61 -48.67 -39.59
C LYS A 665 -26.87 -48.75 -40.45
N TYR A 666 -26.69 -48.95 -41.74
CA TYR A 666 -27.80 -49.11 -42.69
C TYR A 666 -28.72 -50.26 -42.26
N LEU A 667 -30.04 -49.99 -42.18
CA LEU A 667 -31.14 -50.90 -41.79
C LEU A 667 -31.30 -51.22 -40.29
N ALA A 668 -30.54 -50.59 -39.39
CA ALA A 668 -30.79 -50.68 -37.96
C ALA A 668 -31.75 -49.55 -37.53
N ASN A 669 -32.95 -49.89 -37.05
CA ASN A 669 -33.88 -48.95 -36.39
C ASN A 669 -33.35 -48.59 -35.00
N GLU A 670 -32.19 -47.93 -34.92
CA GLU A 670 -31.59 -47.47 -33.68
C GLU A 670 -31.97 -46.01 -33.40
N ILE A 671 -32.43 -45.73 -32.18
CA ILE A 671 -32.57 -44.36 -31.67
C ILE A 671 -31.17 -43.93 -31.22
N ILE A 672 -30.55 -42.99 -31.94
CA ILE A 672 -29.24 -42.45 -31.58
C ILE A 672 -29.46 -41.22 -30.68
N PRO A 673 -29.07 -41.26 -29.40
CA PRO A 673 -29.11 -40.08 -28.55
C PRO A 673 -28.02 -39.10 -29.02
N LEU A 674 -28.44 -38.02 -29.67
CA LEU A 674 -27.56 -36.89 -29.91
C LEU A 674 -27.37 -36.16 -28.58
N ASN A 675 -26.19 -36.31 -27.98
CA ASN A 675 -25.74 -35.41 -26.91
C ASN A 675 -25.39 -34.07 -27.53
N PHE A 676 -26.42 -33.28 -27.85
CA PHE A 676 -26.22 -31.85 -27.87
C PHE A 676 -26.22 -31.40 -26.42
N ASP A 677 -25.16 -30.74 -25.97
CA ASP A 677 -25.21 -29.94 -24.74
C ASP A 677 -26.06 -28.70 -25.05
N ILE A 678 -27.36 -28.93 -25.20
CA ILE A 678 -28.42 -27.94 -25.06
C ILE A 678 -28.92 -28.13 -23.63
N ARG A 679 -28.12 -27.68 -22.65
CA ARG A 679 -28.58 -27.54 -21.27
C ARG A 679 -28.05 -26.28 -20.64
#